data_AF-A0A928D816-F1
#
_entry.id   AF-A0A928D816-F1
#
_cell.length_a   1.000
_cell.length_b   1.000
_cell.length_c   1.000
_cell.angle_alpha   90.00
_cell.angle_beta   90.00
_cell.angle_gamma   90.00
#
_symmetry.space_group_name_H-M   'P 1'
#
loop_
_entity.id
_entity.type
_entity.pdbx_description
1 polymer ?
#
loop_
_entity_poly.entity_id
_entity_poly.type
_entity_poly.pdbx_seq_one_letter_code
_entity_poly.pdbx_strand_id
1 'polypeptide(L)'
;MDRLSKRIIGSMFAVLCMAVAAVSAFAEPQLYMAGDSIMADYRPDMFPQYGWGQSLKQFMKRPESLHNCARSGWSARRFRESGRWEKCIASRLSPGDWVIVSFGHNDSNRRRNKPPKNDYSTIEEYKAFLSGFAADVKAKGANLAFATSIAHSGGFSEKEGTMKVDGGAKGLGPYVNAMRELAVELKVPLLDLNRYAEENLPKLGMEKARLLYMFVKPGEYANYPKGKNDAAHVRDAGAFFYAKAAVEMARTQGLSLADLLKEPQSVPFVPVIMQMGKVGSSSTGTVFSSVSPDGKNEIRLETGDGGMKYSVLRGGKTLVGPTDIALKIEGRGWLNGKAAVPTVTTRKVEGKLATPIYKKASVDLAANETRVNFGDWAVRLHARNDGVAWRFETEMEGEITVGDEKTTVRFPEGTELCYTQANGFMSGWEKPAMIGPVSSVSAGHPQIVMTPFTATVPGAGVVTVTESNLLDYPGLNFYRRSNETDRLHSCQAGVPDEVERARRKIKVKSRKPYLAKTKGTRTFPWRVFALADTPSGLVGSDIVYALAEPSRVADVSWIKPGLVQWDWWHGFKITDVPGLKTGCNFETYKAYIDFAADNGIEYIIMDEGWAEKLDPEKPRAEVNVPGVVAYAKEKGVDVILWAAWAPLTDRALRLRVFDWCVAIGAKGFKIDFMERDDQECERFLEETAADAAARKLVVMYHGIHKPTGLQRTYPNILNYEGVYGLEQGHSIGGRKVVISNDVNLVYTRMVAGFMDYTPGAMRNRAFDAPPFAKGKDPSACYGTRAHQLALFPLFEAPVQMLCDSPTQYRTAPECVKFMVDVPTVWDETVGVAGGIGRFAVVARRKGTDWWLGAITNWEKRDIEIPTAFLGSGEWKVESFEDASDSDKNAENYIKREFSVKADEKIKVSLAPGGGFAARFTPVARE
;
A
#
# COMPACT_ATOMS: atom_id res chain seq x y z
N MET A 1 64.11 -4.29 28.68
CA MET A 1 63.50 -3.65 27.48
C MET A 1 63.85 -2.16 27.50
N ASP A 2 65.13 -1.80 27.54
CA ASP A 2 66.14 -1.72 26.48
C ASP A 2 65.91 -0.60 25.45
N ARG A 3 66.96 0.21 25.24
CA ARG A 3 67.01 1.52 24.56
C ARG A 3 66.50 1.51 23.11
N LEU A 4 66.30 0.33 22.53
CA LEU A 4 65.70 0.14 21.21
C LEU A 4 64.21 0.53 21.18
N SER A 5 63.44 0.29 22.26
CA SER A 5 62.01 0.61 22.31
C SER A 5 61.74 2.12 22.35
N LYS A 6 62.61 2.90 22.99
CA LYS A 6 62.46 4.37 23.08
C LYS A 6 62.82 5.09 21.78
N ARG A 7 63.72 4.55 20.95
CA ARG A 7 64.03 5.09 19.62
C ARG A 7 62.96 4.76 18.58
N ILE A 8 62.36 3.57 18.64
CA ILE A 8 61.28 3.17 17.73
C ILE A 8 59.98 3.93 18.03
N ILE A 9 59.66 4.18 19.30
CA ILE A 9 58.48 4.98 19.70
C ILE A 9 58.67 6.46 19.33
N GLY A 10 59.88 7.03 19.47
CA GLY A 10 60.18 8.40 19.06
C GLY A 10 60.13 8.63 17.55
N SER A 11 60.61 7.67 16.75
CA SER A 11 60.54 7.74 15.28
C SER A 11 59.13 7.48 14.74
N MET A 12 58.32 6.63 15.38
CA MET A 12 56.90 6.47 15.03
C MET A 12 56.07 7.72 15.38
N PHE A 13 56.40 8.45 16.45
CA PHE A 13 55.70 9.70 16.79
C PHE A 13 56.05 10.84 15.83
N ALA A 14 57.29 10.92 15.33
CA ALA A 14 57.68 11.92 14.33
C ALA A 14 57.07 11.65 12.94
N VAL A 15 56.93 10.38 12.54
CA VAL A 15 56.25 9.99 11.29
C VAL A 15 54.73 10.13 11.42
N LEU A 16 54.15 9.90 12.61
CA LEU A 16 52.73 10.16 12.86
C LEU A 16 52.42 11.66 12.93
N CYS A 17 53.32 12.49 13.48
CA CYS A 17 53.17 13.95 13.43
C CYS A 17 53.37 14.54 12.02
N MET A 18 54.23 13.95 11.17
CA MET A 18 54.34 14.34 9.76
C MET A 18 53.18 13.80 8.90
N ALA A 19 52.60 12.64 9.25
CA ALA A 19 51.38 12.14 8.62
C ALA A 19 50.13 12.91 9.07
N VAL A 20 50.07 13.42 10.31
CA VAL A 20 48.99 14.32 10.77
C VAL A 20 49.16 15.74 10.22
N ALA A 21 50.37 16.16 9.87
CA ALA A 21 50.59 17.42 9.14
C ALA A 21 50.30 17.30 7.62
N ALA A 22 50.42 16.10 7.03
CA ALA A 22 50.08 15.83 5.62
C ALA A 22 48.64 15.30 5.41
N VAL A 23 47.91 15.00 6.48
CA VAL A 23 46.46 14.73 6.50
C VAL A 23 45.73 15.91 7.15
N SER A 24 46.17 17.14 6.87
CA SER A 24 45.18 18.19 6.56
C SER A 24 44.81 18.00 5.09
N ALA A 25 44.08 16.92 4.82
CA ALA A 25 43.30 16.85 3.59
C ALA A 25 42.48 18.14 3.58
N PHE A 26 42.78 19.05 2.65
CA PHE A 26 42.04 20.29 2.47
C PHE A 26 40.56 19.94 2.50
N ALA A 27 39.88 20.29 3.60
CA ALA A 27 38.45 20.12 3.67
C ALA A 27 37.88 20.86 2.48
N GLU A 28 37.17 20.15 1.61
CA GLU A 28 36.73 20.76 0.37
C GLU A 28 35.91 22.02 0.66
N PRO A 29 36.17 23.14 -0.05
CA PRO A 29 35.60 24.44 0.30
C PRO A 29 34.07 24.43 0.41
N GLN A 30 33.58 25.14 1.42
CA GLN A 30 32.15 25.34 1.69
C GLN A 30 31.69 26.70 1.14
N LEU A 31 30.39 26.84 0.90
CA LEU A 31 29.77 28.11 0.52
C LEU A 31 28.82 28.59 1.63
N TYR A 32 29.11 29.75 2.22
CA TYR A 32 28.25 30.44 3.17
C TYR A 32 27.57 31.64 2.52
N MET A 33 26.40 31.97 3.03
CA MET A 33 25.49 32.89 2.38
C MET A 33 24.84 33.80 3.42
N ALA A 34 25.11 35.10 3.36
CA ALA A 34 24.50 36.12 4.22
C ALA A 34 23.60 37.05 3.40
N GLY A 35 22.35 37.20 3.81
CA GLY A 35 21.44 38.09 3.10
C GLY A 35 20.08 38.26 3.75
N ASP A 36 19.23 38.98 3.05
CA ASP A 36 17.88 39.33 3.47
C ASP A 36 16.82 38.34 2.95
N SER A 37 15.55 38.78 2.91
CA SER A 37 14.41 37.99 2.45
C SER A 37 14.51 37.48 1.03
N ILE A 38 15.24 38.16 0.15
CA ILE A 38 15.32 37.74 -1.25
C ILE A 38 16.24 36.52 -1.41
N MET A 39 17.18 36.34 -0.48
CA MET A 39 18.15 35.26 -0.50
C MET A 39 17.78 34.08 0.42
N ALA A 40 16.90 34.30 1.40
CA ALA A 40 16.59 33.36 2.47
C ALA A 40 15.85 32.08 2.04
N ASP A 41 16.06 31.00 2.80
CA ASP A 41 15.28 29.78 2.69
C ASP A 41 13.86 29.98 3.26
N TYR A 42 12.85 29.62 2.47
CA TYR A 42 11.44 29.61 2.87
C TYR A 42 10.94 28.18 3.12
N ARG A 43 10.02 28.07 4.09
CA ARG A 43 9.38 26.81 4.48
C ARG A 43 8.33 26.37 3.44
N PRO A 44 7.95 25.07 3.38
CA PRO A 44 6.97 24.57 2.42
C PRO A 44 5.59 25.26 2.46
N ASP A 45 5.16 25.75 3.62
CA ASP A 45 3.90 26.50 3.80
C ASP A 45 3.93 27.91 3.18
N MET A 46 5.11 28.38 2.76
CA MET A 46 5.30 29.65 2.05
C MET A 46 5.43 29.44 0.54
N PHE A 47 5.34 28.21 0.02
CA PHE A 47 5.41 27.95 -1.42
C PHE A 47 4.24 28.63 -2.17
N PRO A 48 4.47 29.39 -3.27
CA PRO A 48 5.67 29.38 -4.13
C PRO A 48 6.78 30.38 -3.79
N GLN A 49 6.70 31.15 -2.70
CA GLN A 49 7.76 32.11 -2.34
C GLN A 49 9.09 31.39 -2.08
N TYR A 50 10.14 31.84 -2.76
CA TYR A 50 11.44 31.19 -2.74
C TYR A 50 12.57 32.24 -2.76
N GLY A 51 13.65 31.99 -2.03
CA GLY A 51 14.85 32.83 -2.11
C GLY A 51 15.80 32.34 -3.19
N TRP A 52 16.54 33.26 -3.84
CA TRP A 52 17.51 32.85 -4.86
C TRP A 52 18.65 32.01 -4.26
N GLY A 53 19.04 32.25 -3.00
CA GLY A 53 20.00 31.41 -2.27
C GLY A 53 19.48 30.00 -2.01
N GLN A 54 18.18 29.85 -1.76
CA GLN A 54 17.52 28.54 -1.64
C GLN A 54 17.59 27.76 -2.96
N SER A 55 17.44 28.45 -4.11
CA SER A 55 17.58 27.83 -5.44
C SER A 55 19.04 27.55 -5.83
N LEU A 56 20.00 28.35 -5.36
CA LEU A 56 21.42 28.15 -5.65
C LEU A 56 21.91 26.75 -5.22
N LYS A 57 21.30 26.16 -4.19
CA LYS A 57 21.57 24.80 -3.73
C LYS A 57 21.45 23.74 -4.83
N GLN A 58 20.59 23.95 -5.83
CA GLN A 58 20.42 23.04 -6.97
C GLN A 58 21.65 23.05 -7.89
N PHE A 59 22.33 24.19 -7.97
CA PHE A 59 23.53 24.40 -8.76
C PHE A 59 24.80 23.96 -8.04
N MET A 60 24.76 23.59 -6.76
CA MET A 60 25.94 23.03 -6.08
C MET A 60 26.26 21.64 -6.61
N LYS A 61 27.54 21.34 -6.86
CA LYS A 61 28.01 19.96 -7.12
C LYS A 61 27.69 19.05 -5.92
N ARG A 62 27.81 19.61 -4.70
CA ARG A 62 27.50 19.00 -3.41
C ARG A 62 26.52 19.88 -2.63
N PRO A 63 25.20 19.64 -2.70
CA PRO A 63 24.18 20.49 -2.07
C PRO A 63 24.37 20.71 -0.56
N GLU A 64 24.98 19.77 0.14
CA GLU A 64 25.29 19.81 1.56
C GLU A 64 26.40 20.80 1.94
N SER A 65 27.20 21.26 0.98
CA SER A 65 28.28 22.23 1.24
C SER A 65 27.84 23.70 1.18
N LEU A 66 26.56 23.96 0.90
CA LEU A 66 25.97 25.31 0.92
C LEU A 66 25.22 25.53 2.24
N HIS A 67 25.61 26.58 2.95
CA HIS A 67 25.04 27.00 4.23
C HIS A 67 24.35 28.37 4.08
N ASN A 68 23.07 28.36 3.72
CA ASN A 68 22.29 29.59 3.56
C ASN A 68 21.88 30.17 4.91
N CYS A 69 22.56 31.24 5.32
CA CYS A 69 22.34 31.89 6.60
C CYS A 69 21.40 33.10 6.47
N ALA A 70 20.95 33.46 5.27
CA ALA A 70 20.06 34.60 5.04
C ALA A 70 18.74 34.50 5.83
N ARG A 71 18.16 35.65 6.18
CA ARG A 71 16.92 35.73 6.98
C ARG A 71 15.95 36.78 6.47
N SER A 72 14.69 36.35 6.34
CA SER A 72 13.60 37.22 5.92
C SER A 72 13.38 38.37 6.91
N GLY A 73 13.31 39.59 6.37
CA GLY A 73 13.07 40.81 7.14
C GLY A 73 14.28 41.35 7.90
N TRP A 74 15.50 40.84 7.66
CA TRP A 74 16.72 41.31 8.31
C TRP A 74 17.54 42.18 7.36
N SER A 75 18.17 43.22 7.92
CA SER A 75 19.16 44.07 7.26
C SER A 75 20.59 43.66 7.61
N ALA A 76 21.59 44.27 6.96
CA ALA A 76 23.00 44.02 7.27
C ALA A 76 23.32 44.32 8.74
N ARG A 77 22.79 45.45 9.25
CA ARG A 77 22.88 45.85 10.66
C ARG A 77 22.39 44.75 11.59
N ARG A 78 21.14 44.34 11.44
CA ARG A 78 20.53 43.34 12.32
C ARG A 78 21.25 41.99 12.23
N PHE A 79 21.71 41.62 11.04
CA PHE A 79 22.47 40.38 10.84
C PHE A 79 23.77 40.36 11.66
N ARG A 80 24.45 41.51 11.77
CA ARG A 80 25.63 41.71 12.61
C ARG A 80 25.27 41.80 14.09
N GLU A 81 24.42 42.74 14.47
CA GLU A 81 24.13 43.07 15.89
C GLU A 81 23.43 41.94 16.64
N SER A 82 22.72 41.04 15.94
CA SER A 82 22.09 39.86 16.57
C SER A 82 23.05 38.70 16.84
N GLY A 83 24.32 38.80 16.43
CA GLY A 83 25.31 37.72 16.54
C GLY A 83 25.13 36.59 15.53
N ARG A 84 24.25 36.75 14.53
CA ARG A 84 23.99 35.71 13.52
C ARG A 84 25.17 35.54 12.56
N TRP A 85 25.82 36.63 12.18
CA TRP A 85 27.04 36.59 11.39
C TRP A 85 28.10 35.70 12.06
N GLU A 86 28.36 35.94 13.34
CA GLU A 86 29.34 35.22 14.14
C GLU A 86 28.94 33.75 14.28
N LYS A 87 27.69 33.47 14.66
CA LYS A 87 27.19 32.12 14.93
C LYS A 87 27.10 31.23 13.69
N CYS A 88 26.67 31.80 12.57
CA CYS A 88 26.35 31.02 11.38
C CYS A 88 27.46 31.02 10.32
N ILE A 89 28.33 32.03 10.32
CA ILE A 89 29.36 32.20 9.29
C ILE A 89 30.75 32.33 9.93
N ALA A 90 31.06 33.45 10.60
CA ALA A 90 32.44 33.80 10.95
C ALA A 90 33.15 32.76 11.84
N SER A 91 32.42 32.11 12.76
CA SER A 91 32.97 31.06 13.63
C SER A 91 33.24 29.73 12.91
N ARG A 92 32.72 29.54 11.70
CA ARG A 92 32.76 28.29 10.93
C ARG A 92 33.64 28.36 9.68
N LEU A 93 34.07 29.58 9.30
CA LEU A 93 34.90 29.78 8.12
C LEU A 93 36.28 29.16 8.27
N SER A 94 36.68 28.44 7.25
CA SER A 94 38.03 27.91 7.04
C SER A 94 38.69 28.56 5.81
N PRO A 95 40.04 28.57 5.72
CA PRO A 95 40.72 29.05 4.52
C PRO A 95 40.23 28.33 3.26
N GLY A 96 39.95 29.10 2.20
CA GLY A 96 39.43 28.57 0.93
C GLY A 96 37.91 28.54 0.79
N ASP A 97 37.14 28.62 1.89
CA ASP A 97 35.66 28.74 1.84
C ASP A 97 35.23 29.99 1.08
N TRP A 98 33.99 30.01 0.58
CA TRP A 98 33.38 31.17 -0.06
C TRP A 98 32.23 31.73 0.78
N VAL A 99 32.10 33.06 0.78
CA VAL A 99 30.96 33.78 1.35
C VAL A 99 30.33 34.67 0.30
N ILE A 100 29.02 34.57 0.12
CA ILE A 100 28.24 35.54 -0.67
C ILE A 100 27.43 36.42 0.27
N VAL A 101 27.58 37.74 0.14
CA VAL A 101 26.85 38.74 0.93
C VAL A 101 25.89 39.53 0.02
N SER A 102 24.58 39.48 0.32
CA SER A 102 23.51 40.12 -0.44
C SER A 102 22.46 40.77 0.47
N PHE A 103 22.62 42.07 0.72
CA PHE A 103 21.68 42.90 1.49
C PHE A 103 21.20 44.10 0.66
N GLY A 104 20.30 44.91 1.21
CA GLY A 104 19.80 46.13 0.57
C GLY A 104 18.29 46.33 0.68
N HIS A 105 17.46 45.28 0.53
CA HIS A 105 16.00 45.44 0.53
C HIS A 105 15.44 45.89 1.88
N ASN A 106 16.00 45.37 2.98
CA ASN A 106 15.57 45.77 4.31
C ASN A 106 16.30 47.01 4.81
N ASP A 107 17.56 47.19 4.42
CA ASP A 107 18.38 48.35 4.73
C ASP A 107 17.77 49.64 4.18
N SER A 108 17.12 49.57 3.01
CA SER A 108 16.47 50.71 2.35
C SER A 108 15.08 51.07 2.88
N ASN A 109 14.51 50.31 3.82
CA ASN A 109 13.12 50.47 4.29
C ASN A 109 12.92 51.66 5.26
N ARG A 110 13.14 52.89 4.76
CA ARG A 110 12.85 54.12 5.49
C ARG A 110 11.35 54.41 5.48
N ARG A 111 10.71 54.41 6.65
CA ARG A 111 9.28 54.77 6.76
C ARG A 111 9.12 56.27 6.99
N ARG A 112 8.27 56.92 6.19
CA ARG A 112 7.86 58.31 6.43
C ARG A 112 6.94 58.34 7.66
N ASN A 113 7.19 59.24 8.62
CA ASN A 113 6.38 59.49 9.82
C ASN A 113 6.24 58.33 10.83
N LYS A 114 7.20 57.41 10.89
CA LYS A 114 7.32 56.40 11.97
C LYS A 114 8.79 56.27 12.39
N PRO A 115 9.10 55.99 13.67
CA PRO A 115 10.48 55.70 14.07
C PRO A 115 11.04 54.55 13.21
N PRO A 116 12.33 54.60 12.82
CA PRO A 116 12.94 53.52 12.06
C PRO A 116 12.68 52.19 12.76
N LYS A 117 12.25 51.15 12.03
CA LYS A 117 12.45 49.79 12.54
C LYS A 117 13.95 49.59 12.70
N ASN A 118 14.38 48.72 13.61
CA ASN A 118 15.80 48.33 13.82
C ASN A 118 16.52 47.76 12.57
N ASP A 119 15.91 47.82 11.39
CA ASP A 119 16.39 47.25 10.15
C ASP A 119 16.82 48.31 9.12
N TYR A 120 16.59 49.62 9.33
CA TYR A 120 17.10 50.68 8.42
C TYR A 120 18.56 51.05 8.74
N SER A 121 19.35 51.37 7.70
CA SER A 121 20.73 51.87 7.81
C SER A 121 20.95 53.04 6.85
N THR A 122 21.74 54.05 7.21
CA THR A 122 22.23 55.03 6.20
C THR A 122 23.17 54.34 5.21
N ILE A 123 23.54 55.02 4.12
CA ILE A 123 24.47 54.47 3.13
C ILE A 123 25.86 54.24 3.73
N GLU A 124 26.30 55.17 4.57
CA GLU A 124 27.57 55.08 5.29
C GLU A 124 27.57 53.89 6.26
N GLU A 125 26.50 53.72 7.03
CA GLU A 125 26.34 52.58 7.95
C GLU A 125 26.26 51.26 7.20
N TYR A 126 25.51 51.21 6.11
CA TYR A 126 25.40 50.03 5.25
C TYR A 126 26.77 49.61 4.69
N LYS A 127 27.53 50.56 4.13
CA LYS A 127 28.91 50.30 3.69
C LYS A 127 29.79 49.82 4.85
N ALA A 128 29.68 50.44 6.02
CA ALA A 128 30.44 50.02 7.20
C ALA A 128 30.15 48.55 7.61
N PHE A 129 28.88 48.12 7.61
CA PHE A 129 28.53 46.73 7.89
C PHE A 129 29.08 45.75 6.85
N LEU A 130 28.95 46.08 5.55
CA LEU A 130 29.49 45.24 4.48
C LEU A 130 31.03 45.15 4.54
N SER A 131 31.72 46.27 4.81
CA SER A 131 33.16 46.30 5.03
C SER A 131 33.58 45.44 6.23
N GLY A 132 32.79 45.46 7.31
CA GLY A 132 33.02 44.60 8.48
C GLY A 132 32.91 43.10 8.14
N PHE A 133 31.89 42.70 7.39
CA PHE A 133 31.78 41.33 6.89
C PHE A 133 32.97 40.95 6.00
N ALA A 134 33.40 41.85 5.12
CA ALA A 134 34.54 41.59 4.24
C ALA A 134 35.87 41.45 5.00
N ALA A 135 36.09 42.30 6.01
CA ALA A 135 37.25 42.22 6.89
C ALA A 135 37.30 40.87 7.63
N ASP A 136 36.16 40.41 8.16
CA ASP A 136 36.09 39.12 8.87
C ASP A 136 36.37 37.92 7.96
N VAL A 137 35.80 37.91 6.74
CA VAL A 137 36.05 36.84 5.76
C VAL A 137 37.52 36.81 5.36
N LYS A 138 38.11 37.98 5.10
CA LYS A 138 39.54 38.11 4.77
C LYS A 138 40.43 37.66 5.93
N ALA A 139 40.08 38.01 7.17
CA ALA A 139 40.82 37.59 8.36
C ALA A 139 40.81 36.07 8.58
N LYS A 140 39.83 35.34 8.01
CA LYS A 140 39.73 33.87 8.04
C LYS A 140 40.40 33.17 6.86
N GLY A 141 40.99 33.92 5.91
CA GLY A 141 41.58 33.36 4.69
C GLY A 141 40.53 32.77 3.72
N ALA A 142 39.26 33.15 3.88
CA ALA A 142 38.17 32.76 3.00
C ALA A 142 37.96 33.80 1.88
N ASN A 143 37.23 33.41 0.85
CA ASN A 143 36.90 34.21 -0.32
C ASN A 143 35.52 34.87 -0.15
N LEU A 144 35.36 36.08 -0.69
CA LEU A 144 34.11 36.85 -0.61
C LEU A 144 33.64 37.22 -2.01
N ALA A 145 32.33 37.17 -2.25
CA ALA A 145 31.67 37.90 -3.32
C ALA A 145 30.51 38.73 -2.76
N PHE A 146 30.34 39.95 -3.27
CA PHE A 146 29.11 40.69 -3.08
C PHE A 146 28.10 40.29 -4.16
N ALA A 147 26.82 40.21 -3.80
CA ALA A 147 25.74 40.07 -4.76
C ALA A 147 24.72 41.19 -4.50
N THR A 148 24.44 42.00 -5.51
CA THR A 148 23.47 43.10 -5.35
C THR A 148 22.09 42.55 -5.08
N SER A 149 21.31 43.22 -4.23
CA SER A 149 19.87 42.99 -4.11
C SER A 149 19.17 42.99 -5.48
N ILE A 150 18.33 42.00 -5.76
CA ILE A 150 17.60 41.91 -7.04
C ILE A 150 16.66 43.12 -7.24
N ALA A 151 16.29 43.41 -8.48
CA ALA A 151 15.35 44.49 -8.76
C ALA A 151 13.90 44.11 -8.40
N HIS A 152 13.09 45.10 -7.99
CA HIS A 152 11.64 44.91 -7.95
C HIS A 152 11.08 44.89 -9.38
N SER A 153 9.91 44.26 -9.55
CA SER A 153 9.17 44.46 -10.80
C SER A 153 8.68 45.91 -10.85
N GLY A 154 9.03 46.65 -11.92
CA GLY A 154 8.64 48.05 -12.14
C GLY A 154 7.23 48.24 -12.71
N GLY A 155 6.41 47.18 -12.69
CA GLY A 155 5.07 47.14 -13.25
C GLY A 155 5.01 46.50 -14.64
N PHE A 156 3.80 46.14 -15.05
CA PHE A 156 3.49 45.50 -16.32
C PHE A 156 2.51 46.37 -17.12
N SER A 157 2.74 46.50 -18.43
CA SER A 157 1.85 47.22 -19.35
C SER A 157 1.10 46.22 -20.22
N GLU A 158 -0.16 45.96 -19.88
CA GLU A 158 -1.00 45.03 -20.66
C GLU A 158 -1.25 45.54 -22.09
N LYS A 159 -1.30 46.86 -22.29
CA LYS A 159 -1.48 47.49 -23.60
C LYS A 159 -0.28 47.29 -24.53
N GLU A 160 0.93 47.28 -23.98
CA GLU A 160 2.17 47.18 -24.75
C GLU A 160 2.77 45.76 -24.72
N GLY A 161 2.25 44.86 -23.87
CA GLY A 161 2.81 43.52 -23.65
C GLY A 161 4.20 43.53 -23.01
N THR A 162 4.61 44.65 -22.42
CA THR A 162 5.95 44.89 -21.88
C THR A 162 5.98 44.89 -20.34
N MET A 163 7.16 44.65 -19.78
CA MET A 163 7.46 44.80 -18.35
C MET A 163 8.49 45.89 -18.15
N LYS A 164 8.33 46.69 -17.09
CA LYS A 164 9.39 47.55 -16.56
C LYS A 164 10.10 46.83 -15.40
N VAL A 165 11.40 47.04 -15.29
CA VAL A 165 12.20 46.64 -14.12
C VAL A 165 12.50 47.90 -13.33
N ASP A 166 12.29 47.88 -12.02
CA ASP A 166 12.61 49.02 -11.17
C ASP A 166 13.70 48.60 -10.17
N GLY A 167 14.95 48.72 -10.61
CA GLY A 167 16.15 48.47 -9.80
C GLY A 167 16.33 49.50 -8.66
N GLY A 168 15.63 50.63 -8.72
CA GLY A 168 15.70 51.72 -7.75
C GLY A 168 14.49 51.83 -6.80
N ALA A 169 13.46 51.00 -6.99
CA ALA A 169 12.19 51.04 -6.28
C ALA A 169 12.35 51.15 -4.76
N LYS A 170 11.47 51.94 -4.12
CA LYS A 170 11.41 52.10 -2.66
C LYS A 170 12.76 52.49 -2.01
N GLY A 171 13.60 53.23 -2.73
CA GLY A 171 14.89 53.71 -2.22
C GLY A 171 16.01 52.68 -2.24
N LEU A 172 15.86 51.56 -2.98
CA LEU A 172 16.85 50.50 -3.09
C LEU A 172 18.10 50.92 -3.88
N GLY A 173 17.94 51.77 -4.89
CA GLY A 173 19.00 52.16 -5.84
C GLY A 173 20.30 52.65 -5.18
N PRO A 174 20.24 53.58 -4.20
CA PRO A 174 21.42 53.99 -3.44
C PRO A 174 22.19 52.85 -2.77
N TYR A 175 21.52 51.80 -2.28
CA TYR A 175 22.17 50.66 -1.62
C TYR A 175 22.81 49.70 -2.63
N VAL A 176 22.18 49.52 -3.79
CA VAL A 176 22.76 48.77 -4.92
C VAL A 176 24.03 49.46 -5.41
N ASN A 177 23.99 50.78 -5.60
CA ASN A 177 25.17 51.56 -6.01
C ASN A 177 26.25 51.58 -4.93
N ALA A 178 25.87 51.70 -3.65
CA ALA A 178 26.82 51.62 -2.54
C ALA A 178 27.57 50.28 -2.50
N MET A 179 26.90 49.16 -2.78
CA MET A 179 27.56 47.85 -2.88
C MET A 179 28.47 47.75 -4.12
N ARG A 180 28.06 48.31 -5.27
CA ARG A 180 28.91 48.38 -6.48
C ARG A 180 30.19 49.16 -6.22
N GLU A 181 30.08 50.35 -5.63
CA GLU A 181 31.22 51.18 -5.25
C GLU A 181 32.13 50.46 -4.26
N LEU A 182 31.55 49.83 -3.24
CA LEU A 182 32.32 49.14 -2.22
C LEU A 182 33.05 47.90 -2.75
N ALA A 183 32.44 47.17 -3.70
CA ALA A 183 33.09 46.04 -4.35
C ALA A 183 34.37 46.47 -5.10
N VAL A 184 34.33 47.65 -5.77
CA VAL A 184 35.51 48.25 -6.41
C VAL A 184 36.54 48.69 -5.37
N GLU A 185 36.10 49.40 -4.33
CA GLU A 185 36.97 49.91 -3.25
C GLU A 185 37.73 48.78 -2.55
N LEU A 186 37.03 47.70 -2.19
CA LEU A 186 37.60 46.56 -1.46
C LEU A 186 38.23 45.50 -2.38
N LYS A 187 38.12 45.67 -3.71
CA LYS A 187 38.56 44.69 -4.73
C LYS A 187 37.92 43.30 -4.52
N VAL A 188 36.62 43.30 -4.24
CA VAL A 188 35.81 42.09 -4.03
C VAL A 188 34.98 41.83 -5.30
N PRO A 189 34.90 40.58 -5.80
CA PRO A 189 34.01 40.23 -6.91
C PRO A 189 32.56 40.64 -6.67
N LEU A 190 31.89 41.09 -7.73
CA LEU A 190 30.49 41.52 -7.68
C LEU A 190 29.62 40.68 -8.62
N LEU A 191 28.61 40.02 -8.08
CA LEU A 191 27.52 39.38 -8.80
C LEU A 191 26.36 40.37 -8.90
N ASP A 192 26.33 41.19 -9.95
CA ASP A 192 25.36 42.28 -10.12
C ASP A 192 23.99 41.77 -10.64
N LEU A 193 23.27 41.07 -9.76
CA LEU A 193 21.93 40.53 -10.03
C LEU A 193 20.90 41.61 -10.34
N ASN A 194 21.10 42.84 -9.85
CA ASN A 194 20.22 43.97 -10.11
C ASN A 194 20.32 44.42 -11.58
N ARG A 195 21.55 44.68 -12.06
CA ARG A 195 21.79 44.99 -13.47
C ARG A 195 21.35 43.85 -14.39
N TYR A 196 21.61 42.60 -13.99
CA TYR A 196 21.15 41.45 -14.76
C TYR A 196 19.63 41.41 -14.91
N ALA A 197 18.88 41.77 -13.86
CA ALA A 197 17.43 41.89 -13.92
C ALA A 197 17.00 42.95 -14.95
N GLU A 198 17.61 44.14 -14.90
CA GLU A 198 17.32 45.26 -15.81
C GLU A 198 17.58 44.88 -17.27
N GLU A 199 18.63 44.12 -17.54
CA GLU A 199 19.00 43.71 -18.89
C GLU A 199 18.20 42.53 -19.44
N ASN A 200 17.73 41.61 -18.59
CA ASN A 200 17.20 40.31 -19.04
C ASN A 200 15.71 40.10 -18.77
N LEU A 201 15.13 40.70 -17.74
CA LEU A 201 13.68 40.57 -17.50
C LEU A 201 12.83 41.16 -18.63
N PRO A 202 13.15 42.35 -19.22
CA PRO A 202 12.35 42.88 -20.33
C PRO A 202 12.33 41.95 -21.55
N LYS A 203 13.43 41.20 -21.78
CA LYS A 203 13.58 40.25 -22.89
C LYS A 203 12.70 39.01 -22.73
N LEU A 204 12.26 38.67 -21.51
CA LEU A 204 11.38 37.53 -21.26
C LEU A 204 9.93 37.78 -21.70
N GLY A 205 9.53 39.05 -21.85
CA GLY A 205 8.14 39.46 -22.07
C GLY A 205 7.29 39.44 -20.80
N MET A 206 6.19 40.19 -20.83
CA MET A 206 5.31 40.42 -19.67
C MET A 206 4.84 39.13 -19.00
N GLU A 207 4.33 38.17 -19.77
CA GLU A 207 3.70 36.96 -19.23
C GLU A 207 4.69 36.09 -18.45
N LYS A 208 5.87 35.84 -19.02
CA LYS A 208 6.91 35.01 -18.39
C LYS A 208 7.51 35.70 -17.18
N ALA A 209 7.77 37.01 -17.28
CA ALA A 209 8.37 37.75 -16.18
C ALA A 209 7.41 37.88 -14.98
N ARG A 210 6.09 37.92 -15.21
CA ARG A 210 5.07 37.89 -14.14
C ARG A 210 5.09 36.60 -13.33
N LEU A 211 5.47 35.48 -13.94
CA LEU A 211 5.62 34.19 -13.26
C LEU A 211 6.87 34.11 -12.36
N LEU A 212 7.81 35.05 -12.48
CA LEU A 212 9.00 35.06 -11.64
C LEU A 212 8.75 35.71 -10.27
N TYR A 213 7.78 36.61 -10.16
CA TYR A 213 7.47 37.37 -8.95
C TYR A 213 6.21 36.86 -8.24
N MET A 214 6.04 37.23 -6.96
CA MET A 214 4.91 36.82 -6.11
C MET A 214 3.60 37.55 -6.47
N PHE A 215 3.20 37.48 -7.74
CA PHE A 215 1.91 37.91 -8.30
C PHE A 215 0.93 36.75 -8.42
N VAL A 216 0.57 36.13 -7.30
CA VAL A 216 -0.28 34.94 -7.19
C VAL A 216 -1.76 35.33 -7.17
N LYS A 217 -2.58 34.72 -8.03
CA LYS A 217 -4.04 34.92 -8.03
C LYS A 217 -4.71 34.16 -6.86
N PRO A 218 -5.86 34.63 -6.32
CA PRO A 218 -6.65 33.85 -5.38
C PRO A 218 -6.94 32.44 -5.92
N GLY A 219 -6.74 31.43 -5.08
CA GLY A 219 -6.92 30.02 -5.45
C GLY A 219 -5.84 29.38 -6.32
N GLU A 220 -4.83 30.13 -6.80
CA GLU A 220 -3.75 29.57 -7.65
C GLU A 220 -2.81 28.65 -6.85
N TYR A 221 -2.58 28.95 -5.56
CA TYR A 221 -1.82 28.09 -4.64
C TYR A 221 -2.58 27.98 -3.31
N ALA A 222 -2.67 26.77 -2.76
CA ALA A 222 -3.37 26.49 -1.49
C ALA A 222 -2.82 27.31 -0.31
N ASN A 223 -1.52 27.58 -0.30
CA ASN A 223 -0.85 28.41 0.72
C ASN A 223 -1.18 29.91 0.62
N TYR A 224 -1.70 30.36 -0.53
CA TYR A 224 -2.11 31.74 -0.80
C TYR A 224 -3.56 31.78 -1.28
N PRO A 225 -4.54 31.40 -0.44
CA PRO A 225 -5.93 31.27 -0.87
C PRO A 225 -6.52 32.61 -1.33
N LYS A 226 -6.04 33.73 -0.76
CA LYS A 226 -6.42 35.09 -1.15
C LYS A 226 -5.52 35.70 -2.24
N GLY A 227 -4.61 34.90 -2.81
CA GLY A 227 -3.55 35.38 -3.69
C GLY A 227 -2.50 36.20 -2.93
N LYS A 228 -1.51 36.69 -3.67
CA LYS A 228 -0.48 37.62 -3.19
C LYS A 228 -0.07 38.54 -4.33
N ASN A 229 0.11 39.83 -4.03
CA ASN A 229 0.57 40.83 -4.99
C ASN A 229 1.83 41.50 -4.43
N ASP A 230 2.99 40.93 -4.75
CA ASP A 230 4.28 41.32 -4.19
C ASP A 230 5.34 41.39 -5.29
N ALA A 231 5.78 42.62 -5.55
CA ALA A 231 6.75 43.00 -6.58
C ALA A 231 8.22 42.82 -6.17
N ALA A 232 8.49 42.46 -4.91
CA ALA A 232 9.84 42.32 -4.38
C ALA A 232 10.26 40.86 -4.26
N HIS A 233 9.38 40.01 -3.74
CA HIS A 233 9.68 38.58 -3.57
C HIS A 233 9.40 37.78 -4.84
N VAL A 234 10.19 36.73 -5.03
CA VAL A 234 10.12 35.86 -6.21
C VAL A 234 9.51 34.50 -5.89
N ARG A 235 8.97 33.86 -6.93
CA ARG A 235 8.59 32.45 -6.92
C ARG A 235 9.82 31.56 -7.12
N ASP A 236 9.65 30.25 -7.04
CA ASP A 236 10.67 29.26 -7.39
C ASP A 236 11.32 29.50 -8.76
N ALA A 237 10.52 29.84 -9.79
CA ALA A 237 11.02 30.18 -11.11
C ALA A 237 11.92 31.42 -11.12
N GLY A 238 11.54 32.47 -10.39
CA GLY A 238 12.35 33.68 -10.26
C GLY A 238 13.62 33.45 -9.44
N ALA A 239 13.52 32.69 -8.35
CA ALA A 239 14.67 32.30 -7.56
C ALA A 239 15.70 31.49 -8.39
N PHE A 240 15.22 30.58 -9.24
CA PHE A 240 16.08 29.85 -10.18
C PHE A 240 16.72 30.78 -11.21
N PHE A 241 15.96 31.72 -11.79
CA PHE A 241 16.47 32.72 -12.73
C PHE A 241 17.66 33.51 -12.16
N TYR A 242 17.54 34.00 -10.93
CA TYR A 242 18.61 34.74 -10.25
C TYR A 242 19.77 33.87 -9.79
N ALA A 243 19.50 32.65 -9.30
CA ALA A 243 20.54 31.70 -8.93
C ALA A 243 21.40 31.32 -10.15
N LYS A 244 20.76 31.06 -11.30
CA LYS A 244 21.46 30.77 -12.56
C LYS A 244 22.37 31.93 -12.97
N ALA A 245 21.88 33.16 -12.89
CA ALA A 245 22.66 34.36 -13.19
C ALA A 245 23.90 34.51 -12.29
N ALA A 246 23.75 34.23 -10.99
CA ALA A 246 24.88 34.25 -10.05
C ALA A 246 25.97 33.23 -10.43
N VAL A 247 25.57 32.02 -10.85
CA VAL A 247 26.50 30.96 -11.31
C VAL A 247 27.19 31.38 -12.61
N GLU A 248 26.46 31.93 -13.57
CA GLU A 248 26.99 32.41 -14.85
C GLU A 248 28.00 33.55 -14.63
N MET A 249 27.72 34.49 -13.74
CA MET A 249 28.65 35.57 -13.39
C MET A 249 29.90 35.05 -12.68
N ALA A 250 29.77 34.14 -11.72
CA ALA A 250 30.92 33.55 -11.03
C ALA A 250 31.88 32.86 -12.00
N ARG A 251 31.32 32.17 -13.00
CA ARG A 251 32.08 31.50 -14.07
C ARG A 251 32.72 32.50 -15.03
N THR A 252 31.96 33.48 -15.50
CA THR A 252 32.45 34.48 -16.46
C THR A 252 33.56 35.33 -15.85
N GLN A 253 33.51 35.58 -14.54
CA GLN A 253 34.56 36.29 -13.80
C GLN A 253 35.74 35.39 -13.40
N GLY A 254 35.73 34.09 -13.73
CA GLY A 254 36.81 33.16 -13.41
C GLY A 254 37.01 32.92 -11.90
N LEU A 255 35.95 33.05 -11.10
CA LEU A 255 36.03 32.85 -9.65
C LEU A 255 36.16 31.36 -9.34
N SER A 256 37.00 30.99 -8.38
CA SER A 256 37.07 29.61 -7.87
C SER A 256 35.76 29.14 -7.20
N LEU A 257 34.83 30.07 -6.93
CA LEU A 257 33.45 29.75 -6.56
C LEU A 257 32.78 28.83 -7.60
N ALA A 258 33.11 29.00 -8.89
CA ALA A 258 32.58 28.18 -9.98
C ALA A 258 32.93 26.69 -9.83
N ASP A 259 34.03 26.37 -9.14
CA ASP A 259 34.47 24.98 -8.92
C ASP A 259 33.51 24.22 -8.01
N LEU A 260 32.76 24.93 -7.15
CA LEU A 260 31.72 24.37 -6.28
C LEU A 260 30.38 24.19 -7.00
N LEU A 261 30.23 24.78 -8.19
CA LEU A 261 28.98 24.91 -8.92
C LEU A 261 28.97 24.02 -10.16
N LYS A 262 27.80 23.47 -10.50
CA LYS A 262 27.52 22.78 -11.77
C LYS A 262 27.52 23.80 -12.91
N GLU A 263 27.60 23.30 -14.14
CA GLU A 263 27.39 24.14 -15.33
C GLU A 263 25.93 24.67 -15.34
N PRO A 264 25.68 25.96 -15.59
CA PRO A 264 24.34 26.53 -15.57
C PRO A 264 23.34 25.81 -16.51
N GLN A 265 23.85 25.26 -17.62
CA GLN A 265 23.04 24.54 -18.62
C GLN A 265 22.71 23.10 -18.22
N SER A 266 23.50 22.48 -17.33
CA SER A 266 23.27 21.09 -16.90
C SER A 266 22.21 20.96 -15.79
N VAL A 267 21.73 22.09 -15.27
CA VAL A 267 20.66 22.14 -14.27
C VAL A 267 19.39 22.64 -14.97
N PRO A 268 18.43 21.77 -15.31
CA PRO A 268 17.16 22.22 -15.85
C PRO A 268 16.32 22.88 -14.75
N PHE A 269 15.56 23.93 -15.09
CA PHE A 269 14.53 24.42 -14.19
C PHE A 269 13.44 23.35 -14.05
N VAL A 270 13.28 22.80 -12.85
CA VAL A 270 12.18 21.92 -12.49
C VAL A 270 11.32 22.66 -11.46
N PRO A 271 10.06 23.03 -11.79
CA PRO A 271 9.18 23.69 -10.82
C PRO A 271 9.13 22.89 -9.53
N VAL A 272 9.10 23.54 -8.36
CA VAL A 272 9.16 22.83 -7.06
C VAL A 272 7.96 21.88 -6.88
N ILE A 273 6.81 22.16 -7.53
CA ILE A 273 5.66 21.24 -7.64
C ILE A 273 6.03 19.94 -8.37
N MET A 274 6.93 20.00 -9.36
CA MET A 274 7.47 18.82 -10.05
C MET A 274 8.68 18.19 -9.33
N GLN A 275 9.33 18.91 -8.41
CA GLN A 275 10.47 18.40 -7.63
C GLN A 275 10.03 17.51 -6.45
N MET A 276 8.75 17.55 -6.07
CA MET A 276 8.09 16.49 -5.30
C MET A 276 7.71 15.27 -6.18
N GLY A 277 7.89 15.35 -7.49
CA GLY A 277 7.52 14.33 -8.49
C GLY A 277 8.64 13.83 -9.41
N LYS A 278 9.92 14.19 -9.18
CA LYS A 278 11.06 13.64 -9.93
C LYS A 278 12.06 12.96 -9.01
N VAL A 279 11.95 11.64 -8.98
CA VAL A 279 12.99 10.69 -8.55
C VAL A 279 14.32 11.09 -9.20
N GLY A 280 15.38 11.18 -8.38
CA GLY A 280 16.71 11.54 -8.83
C GLY A 280 17.21 10.59 -9.92
N SER A 281 17.74 11.16 -11.01
CA SER A 281 18.66 10.45 -11.89
C SER A 281 20.09 10.77 -11.47
N SER A 282 20.67 9.93 -10.60
CA SER A 282 22.12 9.73 -10.55
C SER A 282 22.44 8.39 -9.89
N SER A 283 22.19 7.31 -10.63
CA SER A 283 22.96 6.06 -10.52
C SER A 283 22.90 5.37 -11.88
N THR A 284 24.05 5.02 -12.43
CA THR A 284 24.24 4.21 -13.65
C THR A 284 23.80 2.77 -13.40
N GLY A 285 22.50 2.55 -13.16
CA GLY A 285 21.90 1.23 -13.00
C GLY A 285 21.33 0.72 -14.31
N THR A 286 21.47 -0.59 -14.57
CA THR A 286 20.80 -1.27 -15.69
C THR A 286 19.35 -1.56 -15.31
N VAL A 287 18.40 -1.32 -16.22
CA VAL A 287 16.98 -1.58 -16.00
C VAL A 287 16.54 -2.78 -16.83
N PHE A 288 15.95 -3.77 -16.17
CA PHE A 288 15.28 -4.91 -16.80
C PHE A 288 13.78 -4.78 -16.56
N SER A 289 12.95 -5.17 -17.50
CA SER A 289 11.50 -5.10 -17.31
C SER A 289 10.76 -6.28 -17.93
N SER A 290 9.53 -6.49 -17.46
CA SER A 290 8.53 -7.30 -18.14
C SER A 290 7.25 -6.50 -18.27
N VAL A 291 6.65 -6.55 -19.46
CA VAL A 291 5.43 -5.80 -19.83
C VAL A 291 4.34 -6.81 -20.17
N SER A 292 3.10 -6.58 -19.74
CA SER A 292 1.98 -7.49 -20.01
C SER A 292 1.69 -7.64 -21.51
N PRO A 293 1.01 -8.73 -21.93
CA PRO A 293 0.63 -8.94 -23.32
C PRO A 293 -0.14 -7.78 -23.96
N ASP A 294 -0.99 -7.08 -23.20
CA ASP A 294 -1.73 -5.90 -23.67
C ASP A 294 -0.95 -4.57 -23.60
N GLY A 295 0.31 -4.60 -23.15
CA GLY A 295 1.17 -3.44 -23.03
C GLY A 295 0.87 -2.51 -21.85
N LYS A 296 -0.13 -2.80 -21.00
CA LYS A 296 -0.58 -1.88 -19.96
C LYS A 296 0.20 -1.98 -18.66
N ASN A 297 0.52 -3.18 -18.20
CA ASN A 297 1.17 -3.39 -16.91
C ASN A 297 2.66 -3.65 -17.10
N GLU A 298 3.50 -3.04 -16.27
CA GLU A 298 4.94 -3.22 -16.33
C GLU A 298 5.52 -3.35 -14.93
N ILE A 299 6.46 -4.27 -14.78
CA ILE A 299 7.36 -4.35 -13.64
C ILE A 299 8.79 -4.13 -14.11
N ARG A 300 9.53 -3.27 -13.40
CA ARG A 300 10.94 -2.97 -13.67
C ARG A 300 11.80 -3.42 -12.51
N LEU A 301 13.00 -3.92 -12.80
CA LEU A 301 14.07 -4.20 -11.87
C LEU A 301 15.29 -3.37 -12.28
N GLU A 302 15.69 -2.45 -11.42
CA GLU A 302 16.89 -1.62 -11.56
C GLU A 302 18.02 -2.26 -10.75
N THR A 303 19.19 -2.44 -11.36
CA THR A 303 20.37 -3.03 -10.72
C THR A 303 21.57 -2.11 -10.84
N GLY A 304 22.31 -1.87 -9.76
CA GLY A 304 23.57 -1.13 -9.80
C GLY A 304 24.31 -1.16 -8.47
N ASP A 305 25.29 -0.27 -8.29
CA ASP A 305 26.12 -0.21 -7.07
C ASP A 305 25.31 0.07 -5.79
N GLY A 306 24.15 0.73 -5.95
CA GLY A 306 23.19 0.98 -4.89
C GLY A 306 22.40 -0.26 -4.43
N GLY A 307 22.46 -1.38 -5.16
CA GLY A 307 21.65 -2.57 -4.95
C GLY A 307 20.55 -2.72 -6.01
N MET A 308 19.60 -3.63 -5.76
CA MET A 308 18.44 -3.85 -6.62
C MET A 308 17.21 -3.09 -6.12
N LYS A 309 16.44 -2.54 -7.06
CA LYS A 309 15.14 -1.93 -6.79
C LYS A 309 14.11 -2.39 -7.80
N TYR A 310 12.84 -2.49 -7.41
CA TYR A 310 11.76 -2.68 -8.37
C TYR A 310 10.77 -1.51 -8.37
N SER A 311 10.02 -1.36 -9.45
CA SER A 311 8.87 -0.46 -9.57
C SER A 311 7.74 -1.12 -10.36
N VAL A 312 6.51 -0.68 -10.11
CA VAL A 312 5.30 -1.21 -10.74
C VAL A 312 4.54 -0.07 -11.41
N LEU A 313 4.21 -0.26 -12.68
CA LEU A 313 3.56 0.73 -13.51
C LEU A 313 2.32 0.15 -14.21
N ARG A 314 1.35 1.03 -14.47
CA ARG A 314 0.19 0.77 -15.31
C ARG A 314 -0.05 1.94 -16.26
N GLY A 315 -0.16 1.70 -17.55
CA GLY A 315 -0.32 2.73 -18.58
C GLY A 315 0.80 3.78 -18.55
N GLY A 316 2.03 3.36 -18.22
CA GLY A 316 3.18 4.24 -18.03
C GLY A 316 3.18 5.07 -16.73
N LYS A 317 2.17 4.93 -15.87
CA LYS A 317 2.06 5.64 -14.59
C LYS A 317 2.49 4.76 -13.43
N THR A 318 3.23 5.33 -12.49
CA THR A 318 3.76 4.61 -11.33
C THR A 318 2.66 4.31 -10.31
N LEU A 319 2.50 3.05 -9.93
CA LEU A 319 1.68 2.59 -8.81
C LEU A 319 2.54 2.29 -7.57
N VAL A 320 3.71 1.69 -7.78
CA VAL A 320 4.75 1.49 -6.76
C VAL A 320 6.05 2.07 -7.27
N GLY A 321 6.60 3.05 -6.54
CA GLY A 321 7.86 3.70 -6.88
C GLY A 321 9.08 2.82 -6.63
N PRO A 322 10.26 3.21 -7.14
CA PRO A 322 11.50 2.46 -6.95
C PRO A 322 11.78 2.16 -5.47
N THR A 323 11.92 0.87 -5.17
CA THR A 323 11.94 0.36 -3.80
C THR A 323 12.85 -0.86 -3.70
N ASP A 324 13.57 -1.00 -2.58
CA ASP A 324 14.65 -2.01 -2.45
C ASP A 324 14.09 -3.44 -2.46
N ILE A 325 14.89 -4.38 -3.00
CA ILE A 325 14.66 -5.83 -2.97
C ILE A 325 15.97 -6.56 -2.67
N ALA A 326 15.98 -7.44 -1.66
CA ALA A 326 17.13 -8.28 -1.33
C ALA A 326 16.76 -9.51 -0.49
N LEU A 327 17.48 -10.61 -0.68
CA LEU A 327 17.35 -11.84 0.11
C LEU A 327 18.66 -12.13 0.86
N LYS A 328 18.61 -12.37 2.17
CA LYS A 328 19.80 -12.70 2.96
C LYS A 328 19.93 -14.21 3.12
N ILE A 329 21.04 -14.78 2.69
CA ILE A 329 21.41 -16.17 2.94
C ILE A 329 22.50 -16.18 4.01
N GLU A 330 22.29 -16.93 5.10
CA GLU A 330 23.30 -17.06 6.16
C GLU A 330 24.58 -17.69 5.61
N GLY A 331 25.73 -17.19 6.05
CA GLY A 331 27.05 -17.57 5.52
C GLY A 331 27.43 -16.93 4.18
N ARG A 332 26.48 -16.36 3.42
CA ARG A 332 26.74 -15.71 2.12
C ARG A 332 26.47 -14.21 2.09
N GLY A 333 25.51 -13.71 2.89
CA GLY A 333 25.12 -12.31 2.94
C GLY A 333 23.91 -11.98 2.05
N TRP A 334 23.81 -10.72 1.62
CA TRP A 334 22.66 -10.21 0.86
C TRP A 334 22.80 -10.46 -0.64
N LEU A 335 21.86 -11.19 -1.20
CA LEU A 335 21.60 -11.27 -2.65
C LEU A 335 20.91 -9.97 -3.08
N ASN A 336 21.70 -8.99 -3.51
CA ASN A 336 21.25 -7.63 -3.82
C ASN A 336 21.79 -7.09 -5.15
N GLY A 337 22.35 -7.96 -5.99
CA GLY A 337 22.82 -7.64 -7.34
C GLY A 337 23.98 -6.64 -7.43
N LYS A 338 24.58 -6.22 -6.32
CA LYS A 338 25.70 -5.25 -6.33
C LYS A 338 26.90 -5.82 -7.06
N ALA A 339 27.45 -5.03 -7.99
CA ALA A 339 28.64 -5.36 -8.78
C ALA A 339 28.55 -6.66 -9.60
N ALA A 340 27.35 -7.21 -9.82
CA ALA A 340 27.13 -8.40 -10.63
C ALA A 340 26.60 -8.00 -12.02
N VAL A 341 27.16 -8.59 -13.08
CA VAL A 341 26.63 -8.47 -14.45
C VAL A 341 25.69 -9.66 -14.68
N PRO A 342 24.37 -9.46 -14.71
CA PRO A 342 23.44 -10.57 -14.88
C PRO A 342 23.38 -11.04 -16.33
N THR A 343 23.01 -12.31 -16.51
CA THR A 343 22.47 -12.81 -17.78
C THR A 343 20.96 -12.67 -17.78
N VAL A 344 20.36 -12.32 -18.91
CA VAL A 344 18.93 -12.05 -19.00
C VAL A 344 18.30 -12.95 -20.05
N THR A 345 17.19 -13.57 -19.69
CA THR A 345 16.35 -14.33 -20.62
C THR A 345 14.92 -13.85 -20.52
N THR A 346 14.23 -13.81 -21.64
CA THR A 346 12.81 -13.47 -21.72
C THR A 346 12.04 -14.62 -22.32
N ARG A 347 10.79 -14.79 -21.90
CA ARG A 347 9.87 -15.76 -22.52
C ARG A 347 8.43 -15.29 -22.44
N LYS A 348 7.62 -15.81 -23.35
CA LYS A 348 6.16 -15.74 -23.27
C LYS A 348 5.63 -16.97 -22.54
N VAL A 349 4.65 -16.77 -21.68
CA VAL A 349 3.84 -17.83 -21.09
C VAL A 349 2.52 -17.82 -21.82
N GLU A 350 2.06 -18.99 -22.25
CA GLU A 350 0.80 -19.17 -22.96
C GLU A 350 0.04 -20.35 -22.36
N GLY A 351 -1.27 -20.37 -22.55
CA GLY A 351 -2.13 -21.49 -22.16
C GLY A 351 -3.37 -21.05 -21.40
N LYS A 352 -4.32 -21.96 -21.30
CA LYS A 352 -5.53 -21.81 -20.47
C LYS A 352 -5.63 -23.00 -19.52
N LEU A 353 -6.06 -22.73 -18.30
CA LEU A 353 -6.27 -23.72 -17.27
C LEU A 353 -7.76 -23.84 -16.99
N ALA A 354 -8.33 -25.04 -17.15
CA ALA A 354 -9.69 -25.31 -16.70
C ALA A 354 -9.74 -25.28 -15.16
N THR A 355 -10.79 -24.66 -14.62
CA THR A 355 -10.93 -24.42 -13.18
C THR A 355 -12.32 -24.84 -12.69
N PRO A 356 -12.54 -26.15 -12.44
CA PRO A 356 -13.86 -26.66 -12.06
C PRO A 356 -14.37 -26.13 -10.70
N ILE A 357 -13.45 -25.67 -9.85
CA ILE A 357 -13.74 -25.13 -8.52
C ILE A 357 -13.12 -23.74 -8.43
N TYR A 358 -13.80 -22.74 -9.01
CA TYR A 358 -13.34 -21.36 -9.01
C TYR A 358 -14.43 -20.37 -9.40
N LYS A 359 -14.07 -19.09 -9.51
CA LYS A 359 -14.90 -17.99 -9.98
C LYS A 359 -15.02 -17.87 -11.50
N LYS A 360 -14.35 -18.74 -12.25
CA LYS A 360 -14.36 -18.82 -13.72
C LYS A 360 -14.23 -20.27 -14.17
N ALA A 361 -14.72 -20.59 -15.36
CA ALA A 361 -14.55 -21.92 -15.97
C ALA A 361 -13.11 -22.17 -16.44
N SER A 362 -12.39 -21.10 -16.79
CA SER A 362 -10.98 -21.18 -17.16
C SER A 362 -10.21 -19.91 -16.79
N VAL A 363 -8.94 -20.07 -16.43
CA VAL A 363 -7.98 -18.99 -16.21
C VAL A 363 -7.02 -18.92 -17.40
N ASP A 364 -6.85 -17.73 -17.97
CA ASP A 364 -5.82 -17.46 -18.98
C ASP A 364 -4.46 -17.31 -18.29
N LEU A 365 -3.45 -18.05 -18.74
CA LEU A 365 -2.08 -18.01 -18.22
C LEU A 365 -1.16 -17.07 -18.99
N ALA A 366 -1.67 -16.40 -20.04
CA ALA A 366 -0.89 -15.49 -20.88
C ALA A 366 -0.11 -14.45 -20.07
N ALA A 367 1.22 -14.43 -20.24
CA ALA A 367 2.12 -13.50 -19.57
C ALA A 367 3.42 -13.31 -20.35
N ASN A 368 4.17 -12.27 -20.01
CA ASN A 368 5.58 -12.16 -20.38
C ASN A 368 6.44 -12.28 -19.12
N GLU A 369 7.58 -12.95 -19.24
CA GLU A 369 8.56 -13.11 -18.16
C GLU A 369 9.94 -12.65 -18.57
N THR A 370 10.63 -12.03 -17.61
CA THR A 370 12.04 -11.67 -17.70
C THR A 370 12.76 -12.27 -16.50
N ARG A 371 13.75 -13.13 -16.74
CA ARG A 371 14.59 -13.72 -15.70
C ARG A 371 15.96 -13.04 -15.74
N VAL A 372 16.33 -12.40 -14.63
CA VAL A 372 17.61 -11.73 -14.42
C VAL A 372 18.47 -12.62 -13.52
N ASN A 373 19.45 -13.30 -14.11
CA ASN A 373 20.24 -14.35 -13.49
C ASN A 373 21.64 -13.87 -13.09
N PHE A 374 22.03 -14.11 -11.84
CA PHE A 374 23.29 -13.68 -11.23
C PHE A 374 24.23 -14.86 -10.90
N GLY A 375 24.03 -16.00 -11.57
CA GLY A 375 24.82 -17.22 -11.37
C GLY A 375 23.94 -18.34 -10.82
N ASP A 376 24.10 -18.65 -9.54
CA ASP A 376 23.33 -19.65 -8.79
C ASP A 376 22.09 -19.06 -8.09
N TRP A 377 21.67 -17.85 -8.49
CA TRP A 377 20.40 -17.25 -8.07
C TRP A 377 19.92 -16.22 -9.11
N ALA A 378 18.61 -15.96 -9.13
CA ALA A 378 17.97 -15.05 -10.06
C ALA A 378 16.79 -14.30 -9.44
N VAL A 379 16.39 -13.21 -10.10
CA VAL A 379 15.08 -12.58 -9.92
C VAL A 379 14.26 -12.78 -11.18
N ARG A 380 13.06 -13.33 -11.03
CA ARG A 380 12.09 -13.47 -12.12
C ARG A 380 11.02 -12.39 -12.01
N LEU A 381 10.79 -11.69 -13.11
CA LEU A 381 9.71 -10.73 -13.31
C LEU A 381 8.61 -11.39 -14.16
N HIS A 382 7.35 -11.16 -13.81
CA HIS A 382 6.19 -11.72 -14.48
C HIS A 382 5.12 -10.63 -14.69
N ALA A 383 4.58 -10.52 -15.90
CA ALA A 383 3.61 -9.49 -16.25
C ALA A 383 2.41 -10.07 -17.02
N ARG A 384 1.22 -9.89 -16.46
CA ARG A 384 -0.09 -10.29 -16.98
C ARG A 384 -0.99 -9.07 -17.16
N ASN A 385 -2.09 -9.22 -17.87
CA ASN A 385 -3.05 -8.11 -18.08
C ASN A 385 -3.79 -7.71 -16.78
N ASP A 386 -3.87 -8.63 -15.81
CA ASP A 386 -4.50 -8.43 -14.50
C ASP A 386 -3.51 -8.11 -13.36
N GLY A 387 -2.21 -8.05 -13.64
CA GLY A 387 -1.20 -7.62 -12.67
C GLY A 387 0.24 -7.99 -13.01
N VAL A 388 1.16 -7.70 -12.10
CA VAL A 388 2.58 -8.06 -12.20
C VAL A 388 3.08 -8.72 -10.92
N ALA A 389 4.18 -9.47 -11.01
CA ALA A 389 4.80 -10.11 -9.87
C ALA A 389 6.31 -10.26 -10.05
N TRP A 390 7.02 -10.48 -8.94
CA TRP A 390 8.41 -10.91 -8.95
C TRP A 390 8.68 -12.01 -7.92
N ARG A 391 9.74 -12.81 -8.12
CA ARG A 391 10.24 -13.76 -7.10
C ARG A 391 11.75 -13.97 -7.19
N PHE A 392 12.34 -14.43 -6.10
CA PHE A 392 13.69 -14.99 -6.09
C PHE A 392 13.69 -16.47 -6.56
N GLU A 393 14.78 -16.87 -7.20
CA GLU A 393 15.10 -18.27 -7.52
C GLU A 393 16.54 -18.54 -7.10
N THR A 394 16.81 -19.72 -6.55
CA THR A 394 18.16 -20.16 -6.17
C THR A 394 18.45 -21.53 -6.74
N GLU A 395 19.71 -21.77 -7.08
CA GLU A 395 20.28 -23.00 -7.63
C GLU A 395 21.52 -23.39 -6.80
N MET A 396 21.44 -23.21 -5.47
CA MET A 396 22.53 -23.51 -4.54
C MET A 396 22.48 -24.99 -4.13
N GLU A 397 23.64 -25.57 -3.88
CA GLU A 397 23.75 -26.95 -3.39
C GLU A 397 23.30 -27.08 -1.92
N GLY A 398 22.77 -28.25 -1.56
CA GLY A 398 22.44 -28.59 -0.17
C GLY A 398 21.28 -27.82 0.44
N GLU A 399 21.31 -27.64 1.75
CA GLU A 399 20.36 -26.83 2.53
C GLU A 399 20.91 -25.40 2.71
N ILE A 400 20.04 -24.41 2.61
CA ILE A 400 20.32 -23.00 2.91
C ILE A 400 19.44 -22.50 4.05
N THR A 401 19.95 -21.53 4.79
CA THR A 401 19.18 -20.78 5.80
C THR A 401 18.95 -19.35 5.30
N VAL A 402 17.69 -18.97 5.15
CA VAL A 402 17.28 -17.61 4.79
C VAL A 402 17.21 -16.76 6.04
N GLY A 403 18.13 -15.82 6.20
CA GLY A 403 18.23 -14.95 7.37
C GLY A 403 17.15 -13.87 7.39
N ASP A 404 16.86 -13.26 6.24
CA ASP A 404 15.92 -12.14 6.10
C ASP A 404 15.55 -11.93 4.63
N GLU A 405 14.40 -11.29 4.37
CA GLU A 405 13.97 -10.87 3.04
C GLU A 405 13.43 -9.45 3.10
N LYS A 406 14.13 -8.55 2.41
CA LYS A 406 13.80 -7.13 2.38
C LYS A 406 13.10 -6.77 1.09
N THR A 407 11.90 -6.25 1.24
CA THR A 407 11.22 -5.44 0.24
C THR A 407 10.51 -4.28 0.91
N THR A 408 10.43 -3.14 0.23
CA THR A 408 9.60 -2.02 0.66
C THR A 408 8.54 -1.79 -0.42
N VAL A 409 7.40 -1.16 -0.10
CA VAL A 409 6.44 -0.68 -1.10
C VAL A 409 6.29 0.81 -0.89
N ARG A 410 6.75 1.61 -1.85
CA ARG A 410 6.65 3.07 -1.84
C ARG A 410 5.52 3.51 -2.76
N PHE A 411 4.63 4.35 -2.24
CA PHE A 411 3.50 4.86 -2.98
C PHE A 411 3.70 6.32 -3.38
N PRO A 412 3.18 6.76 -4.54
CA PRO A 412 3.11 8.17 -4.89
C PRO A 412 2.30 9.00 -3.88
N GLU A 413 2.53 10.32 -3.87
CA GLU A 413 1.79 11.25 -3.03
C GLU A 413 0.28 11.19 -3.31
N GLY A 414 -0.54 11.38 -2.28
CA GLY A 414 -2.00 11.32 -2.36
C GLY A 414 -2.58 9.90 -2.40
N THR A 415 -1.74 8.86 -2.31
CA THR A 415 -2.21 7.46 -2.25
C THR A 415 -2.99 7.19 -0.97
N GLU A 416 -4.16 6.57 -1.14
CA GLU A 416 -5.00 6.06 -0.06
C GLU A 416 -4.92 4.53 0.01
N LEU A 417 -4.71 3.98 1.21
CA LEU A 417 -4.67 2.56 1.48
C LEU A 417 -6.00 2.08 2.08
N CYS A 418 -6.43 0.90 1.68
CA CYS A 418 -7.37 0.05 2.39
C CYS A 418 -6.61 -1.17 2.93
N TYR A 419 -6.45 -1.24 4.25
CA TYR A 419 -5.50 -2.15 4.89
C TYR A 419 -5.96 -2.63 6.26
N THR A 420 -5.50 -3.79 6.69
CA THR A 420 -5.75 -4.36 8.03
C THR A 420 -4.47 -4.38 8.85
N GLN A 421 -4.56 -4.04 10.15
CA GLN A 421 -3.41 -4.14 11.06
C GLN A 421 -3.62 -5.10 12.22
N ALA A 422 -2.56 -5.82 12.57
CA ALA A 422 -2.49 -6.68 13.75
C ALA A 422 -1.23 -6.37 14.58
N ASN A 423 -1.24 -6.82 15.83
CA ASN A 423 -0.12 -6.66 16.75
C ASN A 423 0.68 -7.96 16.82
N GLY A 424 1.72 -8.08 15.99
CA GLY A 424 2.60 -9.23 15.90
C GLY A 424 2.12 -10.34 14.96
N PHE A 425 2.99 -11.33 14.77
CA PHE A 425 2.80 -12.47 13.86
C PHE A 425 1.91 -13.59 14.42
N MET A 426 1.15 -13.32 15.48
CA MET A 426 0.15 -14.24 16.00
C MET A 426 -1.22 -13.57 15.96
N SER A 427 -2.05 -13.94 14.98
CA SER A 427 -3.34 -13.34 14.70
C SER A 427 -4.24 -14.33 13.95
N GLY A 428 -5.56 -14.23 14.06
CA GLY A 428 -6.49 -14.96 13.17
C GLY A 428 -6.65 -14.32 11.78
N TRP A 429 -5.97 -13.21 11.50
CA TRP A 429 -6.21 -12.34 10.33
C TRP A 429 -7.64 -11.75 10.26
N GLU A 430 -8.48 -11.94 11.28
CA GLU A 430 -9.77 -11.25 11.42
C GLU A 430 -9.60 -9.84 12.01
N LYS A 431 -9.20 -8.87 11.17
CA LYS A 431 -9.23 -7.45 11.54
C LYS A 431 -10.04 -6.66 10.52
N PRO A 432 -10.83 -5.67 10.94
CA PRO A 432 -11.52 -4.81 10.00
C PRO A 432 -10.51 -3.94 9.25
N ALA A 433 -10.81 -3.68 7.99
CA ALA A 433 -10.00 -2.79 7.16
C ALA A 433 -10.17 -1.33 7.61
N MET A 434 -9.05 -0.60 7.56
CA MET A 434 -8.97 0.83 7.73
C MET A 434 -8.69 1.48 6.38
N ILE A 435 -9.19 2.70 6.18
CA ILE A 435 -8.96 3.48 4.98
C ILE A 435 -8.29 4.80 5.36
N GLY A 436 -7.22 5.15 4.66
CA GLY A 436 -6.55 6.42 4.86
C GLY A 436 -5.20 6.52 4.13
N PRO A 437 -4.51 7.66 4.22
CA PRO A 437 -3.19 7.83 3.62
C PRO A 437 -2.19 6.86 4.24
N VAL A 438 -1.07 6.60 3.55
CA VAL A 438 0.00 5.72 4.06
C VAL A 438 0.51 6.16 5.45
N SER A 439 0.52 7.47 5.73
CA SER A 439 0.88 8.04 7.03
C SER A 439 -0.07 7.68 8.18
N SER A 440 -1.31 7.25 7.89
CA SER A 440 -2.30 6.83 8.89
C SER A 440 -2.02 5.45 9.49
N VAL A 441 -1.24 4.62 8.78
CA VAL A 441 -0.83 3.29 9.26
C VAL A 441 -0.11 3.45 10.59
N SER A 442 -0.51 2.71 11.63
CA SER A 442 0.19 2.78 12.92
C SER A 442 1.64 2.34 12.75
N ALA A 443 2.58 3.14 13.25
CA ALA A 443 4.02 2.90 13.07
C ALA A 443 4.62 2.00 14.15
N GLY A 444 5.75 1.39 13.81
CA GLY A 444 6.58 0.59 14.72
C GLY A 444 6.25 -0.89 14.68
N HIS A 445 7.28 -1.74 14.82
CA HIS A 445 7.09 -3.17 15.00
C HIS A 445 6.68 -3.43 16.46
N PRO A 446 5.63 -4.22 16.75
CA PRO A 446 5.05 -5.24 15.90
C PRO A 446 3.69 -4.87 15.25
N GLN A 447 3.42 -3.60 14.94
CA GLN A 447 2.22 -3.23 14.17
C GLN A 447 2.38 -3.68 12.71
N ILE A 448 1.85 -4.87 12.40
CA ILE A 448 1.93 -5.44 11.07
C ILE A 448 0.72 -5.01 10.26
N VAL A 449 0.95 -4.58 9.02
CA VAL A 449 -0.03 -4.48 7.95
C VAL A 449 -0.08 -5.84 7.27
N MET A 450 -1.22 -6.51 7.34
CA MET A 450 -1.40 -7.84 6.77
C MET A 450 -1.68 -7.73 5.27
N THR A 451 -1.20 -8.70 4.49
CA THR A 451 -1.59 -8.84 3.08
C THR A 451 -2.90 -9.66 2.97
N PRO A 452 -3.77 -9.38 1.98
CA PRO A 452 -3.65 -8.32 0.99
C PRO A 452 -4.06 -6.96 1.54
N PHE A 453 -3.47 -5.89 0.99
CA PHE A 453 -3.97 -4.52 1.15
C PHE A 453 -3.96 -3.83 -0.21
N THR A 454 -4.84 -2.85 -0.38
CA THR A 454 -5.07 -2.19 -1.67
C THR A 454 -4.81 -0.70 -1.58
N ALA A 455 -4.11 -0.16 -2.57
CA ALA A 455 -3.80 1.25 -2.68
C ALA A 455 -4.51 1.86 -3.89
N THR A 456 -5.20 2.98 -3.68
CA THR A 456 -5.73 3.83 -4.75
C THR A 456 -4.76 4.96 -4.99
N VAL A 457 -4.16 4.99 -6.18
CA VAL A 457 -3.11 5.95 -6.55
C VAL A 457 -3.70 6.99 -7.49
N PRO A 458 -3.74 8.29 -7.10
CA PRO A 458 -4.35 9.34 -7.89
C PRO A 458 -3.82 9.39 -9.33
N GLY A 459 -4.74 9.29 -10.28
CA GLY A 459 -4.43 9.36 -11.71
C GLY A 459 -3.76 8.12 -12.31
N ALA A 460 -3.39 7.10 -11.53
CA ALA A 460 -2.73 5.88 -12.01
C ALA A 460 -3.60 4.62 -11.98
N GLY A 461 -4.48 4.47 -10.97
CA GLY A 461 -5.37 3.31 -10.81
C GLY A 461 -5.26 2.71 -9.41
N VAL A 462 -5.51 1.40 -9.30
CA VAL A 462 -5.44 0.65 -8.04
C VAL A 462 -4.41 -0.48 -8.12
N VAL A 463 -3.76 -0.74 -6.99
CA VAL A 463 -2.83 -1.87 -6.81
C VAL A 463 -3.14 -2.61 -5.51
N THR A 464 -3.38 -3.93 -5.60
CA THR A 464 -3.44 -4.81 -4.42
C THR A 464 -2.10 -5.52 -4.27
N VAL A 465 -1.47 -5.36 -3.11
CA VAL A 465 -0.21 -6.02 -2.75
C VAL A 465 -0.52 -7.31 -1.99
N THR A 466 -0.05 -8.44 -2.49
CA THR A 466 -0.21 -9.77 -1.88
C THR A 466 0.95 -10.69 -2.28
N GLU A 467 0.78 -12.00 -2.09
CA GLU A 467 1.72 -13.01 -2.54
C GLU A 467 1.02 -14.25 -3.10
N SER A 468 1.77 -15.08 -3.83
CA SER A 468 1.29 -16.36 -4.37
C SER A 468 2.39 -17.42 -4.31
N ASN A 469 2.00 -18.68 -4.34
CA ASN A 469 2.88 -19.84 -4.22
C ASN A 469 3.69 -19.83 -2.92
N LEU A 470 3.01 -19.53 -1.80
CA LEU A 470 3.60 -19.57 -0.46
C LEU A 470 3.70 -21.03 0.00
N LEU A 471 4.87 -21.64 -0.20
CA LEU A 471 5.15 -23.03 0.15
C LEU A 471 6.42 -23.10 0.98
N ASP A 472 6.34 -23.70 2.18
CA ASP A 472 7.48 -23.89 3.10
C ASP A 472 8.35 -22.63 3.22
N TYR A 473 7.71 -21.47 3.45
CA TYR A 473 8.32 -20.15 3.59
C TYR A 473 7.36 -19.21 4.33
N PRO A 474 7.80 -18.27 5.19
CA PRO A 474 6.87 -17.44 5.96
C PRO A 474 6.14 -16.39 5.11
N GLY A 475 4.91 -16.09 5.51
CA GLY A 475 4.04 -15.10 4.87
C GLY A 475 4.58 -13.67 4.88
N LEU A 476 4.26 -12.93 3.83
CA LEU A 476 4.57 -11.52 3.67
C LEU A 476 3.57 -10.63 4.42
N ASN A 477 4.09 -9.88 5.38
CA ASN A 477 3.42 -8.75 5.99
C ASN A 477 4.29 -7.49 5.86
N PHE A 478 3.77 -6.35 6.27
CA PHE A 478 4.50 -5.09 6.23
C PHE A 478 4.39 -4.32 7.53
N TYR A 479 5.19 -3.27 7.71
CA TYR A 479 5.02 -2.29 8.77
C TYR A 479 5.47 -0.90 8.30
N ARG A 480 4.97 0.15 8.95
CA ARG A 480 5.44 1.53 8.70
C ARG A 480 6.48 1.93 9.75
N ARG A 481 7.55 2.60 9.32
CA ARG A 481 8.50 3.25 10.24
C ARG A 481 7.99 4.63 10.64
N SER A 482 8.24 5.04 11.89
CA SER A 482 7.66 6.26 12.46
C SER A 482 8.02 7.54 11.71
N ASN A 483 9.19 7.57 11.06
CA ASN A 483 9.71 8.72 10.31
C ASN A 483 9.36 8.71 8.82
N GLU A 484 8.53 7.76 8.35
CA GLU A 484 8.16 7.62 6.96
C GLU A 484 6.64 7.70 6.77
N THR A 485 6.23 8.34 5.68
CA THR A 485 4.82 8.66 5.40
C THR A 485 4.36 8.14 4.04
N ASP A 486 5.25 7.55 3.25
CA ASP A 486 5.03 7.19 1.85
C ASP A 486 5.32 5.71 1.53
N ARG A 487 5.69 4.90 2.53
CA ARG A 487 6.08 3.51 2.29
C ARG A 487 5.84 2.56 3.45
N LEU A 488 5.83 1.27 3.11
CA LEU A 488 5.74 0.14 4.04
C LEU A 488 6.92 -0.83 3.82
N HIS A 489 7.50 -1.38 4.89
CA HIS A 489 8.63 -2.32 4.85
C HIS A 489 8.16 -3.74 5.13
N SER A 490 8.69 -4.73 4.42
CA SER A 490 8.36 -6.13 4.67
C SER A 490 8.75 -6.56 6.08
N CYS A 491 7.94 -7.43 6.64
CA CYS A 491 8.28 -8.23 7.80
C CYS A 491 7.65 -9.61 7.67
N GLN A 492 8.37 -10.62 8.13
CA GLN A 492 8.01 -12.03 8.02
C GLN A 492 8.27 -12.70 9.36
N ALA A 493 7.47 -13.71 9.67
CA ALA A 493 7.59 -14.44 10.92
C ALA A 493 8.81 -15.38 10.86
N GLY A 494 9.80 -15.16 11.73
CA GLY A 494 10.93 -16.08 11.88
C GLY A 494 10.50 -17.47 12.34
N VAL A 495 11.28 -18.50 12.06
CA VAL A 495 10.97 -19.88 12.48
C VAL A 495 10.82 -19.95 14.01
N PRO A 496 9.79 -20.61 14.56
CA PRO A 496 9.66 -20.77 16.01
C PRO A 496 10.90 -21.40 16.64
N ASP A 497 11.31 -20.89 17.80
CA ASP A 497 12.39 -21.45 18.61
C ASP A 497 11.80 -22.23 19.79
N GLU A 498 10.94 -21.57 20.57
CA GLU A 498 10.19 -22.16 21.66
C GLU A 498 8.69 -21.95 21.44
N VAL A 499 7.91 -23.02 21.69
CA VAL A 499 6.45 -22.98 21.62
C VAL A 499 5.82 -23.55 22.90
N GLU A 500 4.70 -22.96 23.31
CA GLU A 500 3.80 -23.53 24.30
C GLU A 500 2.63 -24.20 23.59
N ARG A 501 2.47 -25.51 23.80
CA ARG A 501 1.44 -26.32 23.15
C ARG A 501 0.22 -26.47 24.06
N ALA A 502 -0.92 -25.99 23.60
CA ALA A 502 -2.23 -26.30 24.15
C ALA A 502 -3.04 -27.10 23.12
N ARG A 503 -4.14 -27.73 23.56
CA ARG A 503 -4.99 -28.53 22.67
C ARG A 503 -5.65 -27.73 21.55
N ARG A 504 -5.95 -26.44 21.78
CA ARG A 504 -6.56 -25.58 20.77
C ARG A 504 -5.51 -24.91 19.87
N LYS A 505 -4.43 -24.39 20.46
CA LYS A 505 -3.46 -23.53 19.78
C LYS A 505 -2.02 -23.79 20.21
N ILE A 506 -1.08 -23.48 19.33
CA ILE A 506 0.36 -23.53 19.59
C ILE A 506 0.89 -22.10 19.64
N LYS A 507 1.26 -21.63 20.83
CA LYS A 507 1.74 -20.27 21.04
C LYS A 507 3.26 -20.20 20.87
N VAL A 508 3.73 -19.32 19.99
CA VAL A 508 5.17 -19.05 19.82
C VAL A 508 5.65 -18.14 20.95
N LYS A 509 6.70 -18.56 21.67
CA LYS A 509 7.32 -17.82 22.78
C LYS A 509 8.53 -17.01 22.31
N SER A 510 9.32 -17.60 21.44
CA SER A 510 10.49 -17.00 20.82
C SER A 510 10.65 -17.52 19.39
N ARG A 511 11.38 -16.76 18.57
CA ARG A 511 11.66 -17.10 17.18
C ARG A 511 13.17 -17.09 16.95
N LYS A 512 13.62 -18.00 16.11
CA LYS A 512 15.00 -18.06 15.62
C LYS A 512 15.33 -16.78 14.83
N PRO A 513 16.61 -16.38 14.76
CA PRO A 513 17.04 -15.19 14.01
C PRO A 513 17.16 -15.45 12.49
N TYR A 514 16.25 -16.25 11.93
CA TYR A 514 16.16 -16.55 10.51
C TYR A 514 14.70 -16.87 10.12
N LEU A 515 14.37 -16.67 8.84
CA LEU A 515 13.03 -16.81 8.29
C LEU A 515 12.69 -18.24 7.88
N ALA A 516 13.65 -18.95 7.27
CA ALA A 516 13.41 -20.30 6.76
C ALA A 516 14.69 -21.14 6.66
N LYS A 517 14.56 -22.45 6.77
CA LYS A 517 15.57 -23.44 6.37
C LYS A 517 15.03 -24.32 5.27
N THR A 518 15.75 -24.46 4.16
CA THR A 518 15.20 -25.11 2.97
C THR A 518 16.27 -25.56 1.98
N LYS A 519 15.87 -26.31 0.95
CA LYS A 519 16.77 -26.71 -0.13
C LYS A 519 17.30 -25.48 -0.88
N GLY A 520 18.59 -25.49 -1.19
CA GLY A 520 19.28 -24.41 -1.90
C GLY A 520 18.82 -24.22 -3.35
N THR A 521 18.32 -25.29 -3.98
CA THR A 521 17.70 -25.23 -5.31
C THR A 521 16.19 -25.14 -5.18
N ARG A 522 15.63 -23.93 -5.32
CA ARG A 522 14.18 -23.69 -5.19
C ARG A 522 13.76 -22.35 -5.80
N THR A 523 12.44 -22.20 -5.94
CA THR A 523 11.80 -20.89 -6.15
C THR A 523 11.18 -20.42 -4.84
N PHE A 524 11.20 -19.10 -4.62
CA PHE A 524 10.54 -18.45 -3.49
C PHE A 524 9.13 -17.96 -3.88
N PRO A 525 8.27 -17.64 -2.89
CA PRO A 525 6.93 -17.13 -3.17
C PRO A 525 6.96 -15.89 -4.07
N TRP A 526 5.97 -15.77 -4.94
CA TRP A 526 5.75 -14.59 -5.75
C TRP A 526 5.28 -13.43 -4.89
N ARG A 527 5.87 -12.25 -5.06
CA ARG A 527 5.34 -10.99 -4.53
C ARG A 527 4.50 -10.35 -5.61
N VAL A 528 3.22 -10.15 -5.33
CA VAL A 528 2.18 -9.94 -6.33
C VAL A 528 1.57 -8.55 -6.20
N PHE A 529 1.34 -7.93 -7.35
CA PHE A 529 0.66 -6.65 -7.51
C PHE A 529 -0.49 -6.84 -8.51
N ALA A 530 -1.71 -7.05 -8.00
CA ALA A 530 -2.90 -7.09 -8.86
C ALA A 530 -3.27 -5.65 -9.24
N LEU A 531 -3.50 -5.39 -10.54
CA LEU A 531 -3.60 -4.03 -11.07
C LEU A 531 -4.92 -3.84 -11.83
N ALA A 532 -5.58 -2.71 -11.60
CA ALA A 532 -6.76 -2.30 -12.36
C ALA A 532 -6.88 -0.77 -12.45
N ASP A 533 -7.71 -0.30 -13.38
CA ASP A 533 -8.00 1.14 -13.52
C ASP A 533 -8.96 1.63 -12.43
N THR A 534 -9.84 0.74 -11.96
CA THR A 534 -10.84 0.98 -10.90
C THR A 534 -10.86 -0.18 -9.91
N PRO A 535 -11.37 0.01 -8.68
CA PRO A 535 -11.54 -1.09 -7.71
C PRO A 535 -12.32 -2.28 -8.27
N SER A 536 -13.40 -2.04 -9.02
CA SER A 536 -14.21 -3.12 -9.63
C SER A 536 -13.40 -4.02 -10.57
N GLY A 537 -12.39 -3.48 -11.26
CA GLY A 537 -11.52 -4.28 -12.13
C GLY A 537 -10.66 -5.32 -11.40
N LEU A 538 -10.46 -5.18 -10.08
CA LEU A 538 -9.71 -6.15 -9.28
C LEU A 538 -10.48 -7.47 -9.06
N VAL A 539 -11.82 -7.43 -9.08
CA VAL A 539 -12.68 -8.59 -8.81
C VAL A 539 -12.38 -9.74 -9.79
N GLY A 540 -12.10 -9.39 -11.05
CA GLY A 540 -11.78 -10.34 -12.11
C GLY A 540 -10.32 -10.80 -12.14
N SER A 541 -9.45 -10.35 -11.23
CA SER A 541 -8.03 -10.74 -11.25
C SER A 541 -7.85 -12.22 -10.87
N ASP A 542 -7.04 -12.95 -11.63
CA ASP A 542 -6.71 -14.36 -11.38
C ASP A 542 -5.24 -14.54 -10.98
N ILE A 543 -4.45 -13.45 -10.89
CA ILE A 543 -2.99 -13.50 -10.77
C ILE A 543 -2.49 -14.37 -9.61
N VAL A 544 -3.16 -14.36 -8.46
CA VAL A 544 -2.77 -15.21 -7.32
C VAL A 544 -2.94 -16.69 -7.65
N TYR A 545 -4.04 -17.07 -8.31
CA TYR A 545 -4.27 -18.45 -8.74
C TYR A 545 -3.35 -18.84 -9.91
N ALA A 546 -3.16 -17.95 -10.89
CA ALA A 546 -2.36 -18.18 -12.08
C ALA A 546 -0.86 -18.39 -11.81
N LEU A 547 -0.32 -17.78 -10.74
CA LEU A 547 1.08 -17.90 -10.34
C LEU A 547 1.39 -19.11 -9.46
N ALA A 548 0.38 -19.74 -8.89
CA ALA A 548 0.55 -20.91 -8.04
C ALA A 548 0.93 -22.17 -8.82
N GLU A 549 1.49 -23.16 -8.14
CA GLU A 549 1.84 -24.43 -8.75
C GLU A 549 0.61 -25.15 -9.37
N PRO A 550 0.81 -25.92 -10.45
CA PRO A 550 -0.22 -26.81 -10.98
C PRO A 550 -0.76 -27.76 -9.91
N SER A 551 -1.98 -28.25 -10.13
CA SER A 551 -2.60 -29.20 -9.20
C SER A 551 -1.76 -30.48 -9.06
N ARG A 552 -1.63 -30.96 -7.82
CA ARG A 552 -1.04 -32.25 -7.47
C ARG A 552 -2.12 -33.31 -7.21
N VAL A 553 -3.39 -32.96 -7.42
CA VAL A 553 -4.53 -33.87 -7.30
C VAL A 553 -5.02 -34.21 -8.71
N ALA A 554 -4.79 -35.45 -9.14
CA ALA A 554 -5.07 -35.87 -10.52
C ALA A 554 -6.57 -35.98 -10.82
N ASP A 555 -7.35 -36.53 -9.88
CA ASP A 555 -8.81 -36.66 -9.98
C ASP A 555 -9.47 -35.70 -8.99
N VAL A 556 -10.19 -34.72 -9.53
CA VAL A 556 -10.93 -33.70 -8.76
C VAL A 556 -12.44 -33.95 -8.77
N SER A 557 -12.93 -35.02 -9.40
CA SER A 557 -14.37 -35.29 -9.57
C SER A 557 -15.12 -35.59 -8.27
N TRP A 558 -14.40 -36.02 -7.24
CA TRP A 558 -14.95 -36.29 -5.90
C TRP A 558 -15.12 -35.02 -5.06
N ILE A 559 -14.47 -33.91 -5.46
CA ILE A 559 -14.52 -32.66 -4.72
C ILE A 559 -15.81 -31.94 -5.09
N LYS A 560 -16.69 -31.77 -4.12
CA LYS A 560 -18.02 -31.19 -4.32
C LYS A 560 -18.10 -29.80 -3.65
N PRO A 561 -18.25 -28.72 -4.44
CA PRO A 561 -18.69 -27.43 -3.94
C PRO A 561 -20.15 -27.49 -3.48
N GLY A 562 -20.59 -26.55 -2.64
CA GLY A 562 -21.99 -26.50 -2.22
C GLY A 562 -22.24 -25.55 -1.05
N LEU A 563 -23.39 -25.72 -0.41
CA LEU A 563 -23.85 -24.95 0.73
C LEU A 563 -23.73 -25.78 2.01
N VAL A 564 -23.56 -25.08 3.13
CA VAL A 564 -23.54 -25.70 4.47
C VAL A 564 -24.65 -25.08 5.31
N GLN A 565 -25.51 -25.92 5.87
CA GLN A 565 -26.33 -25.51 7.01
C GLN A 565 -25.45 -25.52 8.27
N TRP A 566 -25.06 -24.33 8.75
CA TRP A 566 -24.08 -24.19 9.84
C TRP A 566 -24.75 -24.23 11.22
N ASP A 567 -24.04 -24.75 12.22
CA ASP A 567 -24.52 -25.02 13.58
C ASP A 567 -24.00 -24.01 14.64
N TRP A 568 -22.84 -23.39 14.38
CA TRP A 568 -22.09 -22.63 15.39
C TRP A 568 -22.64 -21.22 15.67
N TRP A 569 -22.92 -20.42 14.63
CA TRP A 569 -23.18 -18.98 14.78
C TRP A 569 -24.39 -18.66 15.67
N HIS A 570 -25.51 -19.38 15.50
CA HIS A 570 -26.69 -19.24 16.35
C HIS A 570 -26.63 -20.09 17.63
N GLY A 571 -25.55 -20.83 17.86
CA GLY A 571 -25.34 -21.65 19.06
C GLY A 571 -26.38 -22.75 19.24
N PHE A 572 -26.65 -23.52 18.17
CA PHE A 572 -27.64 -24.61 18.12
C PHE A 572 -29.11 -24.22 18.35
N LYS A 573 -29.47 -22.94 18.25
CA LYS A 573 -30.81 -22.45 18.62
C LYS A 573 -31.89 -22.80 17.59
N ILE A 574 -32.52 -23.95 17.78
CA ILE A 574 -33.74 -24.38 17.08
C ILE A 574 -34.92 -24.29 18.06
N THR A 575 -35.95 -23.51 17.75
CA THR A 575 -37.07 -23.23 18.68
C THR A 575 -38.43 -23.68 18.18
N ASP A 576 -38.53 -24.17 16.95
CA ASP A 576 -39.78 -24.59 16.29
C ASP A 576 -39.99 -26.10 16.25
N VAL A 577 -39.13 -26.88 16.91
CA VAL A 577 -39.28 -28.34 17.06
C VAL A 577 -39.73 -28.66 18.49
N PRO A 578 -41.00 -29.03 18.72
CA PRO A 578 -41.51 -29.30 20.07
C PRO A 578 -40.74 -30.42 20.77
N GLY A 579 -40.33 -30.16 22.02
CA GLY A 579 -39.64 -31.15 22.86
C GLY A 579 -38.16 -31.38 22.55
N LEU A 580 -37.60 -30.75 21.50
CA LEU A 580 -36.18 -30.85 21.18
C LEU A 580 -35.34 -30.11 22.24
N LYS A 581 -34.40 -30.83 22.86
CA LYS A 581 -33.35 -30.23 23.69
C LYS A 581 -32.17 -29.85 22.81
N THR A 582 -32.11 -28.59 22.40
CA THR A 582 -31.05 -28.06 21.53
C THR A 582 -29.67 -28.16 22.16
N GLY A 583 -28.68 -28.55 21.37
CA GLY A 583 -27.27 -28.51 21.72
C GLY A 583 -26.44 -29.36 20.77
N CYS A 584 -25.15 -29.52 21.06
CA CYS A 584 -24.30 -30.46 20.33
C CYS A 584 -24.67 -31.90 20.74
N ASN A 585 -25.71 -32.45 20.11
CA ASN A 585 -26.26 -33.79 20.34
C ASN A 585 -26.93 -34.34 19.07
N PHE A 586 -27.17 -35.66 19.04
CA PHE A 586 -27.69 -36.35 17.87
C PHE A 586 -29.01 -35.78 17.32
N GLU A 587 -30.02 -35.56 18.17
CA GLU A 587 -31.36 -35.08 17.76
C GLU A 587 -31.31 -33.68 17.15
N THR A 588 -30.42 -32.83 17.65
CA THR A 588 -30.23 -31.48 17.10
C THR A 588 -29.62 -31.56 15.70
N TYR A 589 -28.57 -32.37 15.50
CA TYR A 589 -28.00 -32.57 14.17
C TYR A 589 -28.98 -33.21 13.18
N LYS A 590 -29.87 -34.09 13.65
CA LYS A 590 -30.95 -34.63 12.83
C LYS A 590 -31.83 -33.52 12.26
N ALA A 591 -32.20 -32.53 13.08
CA ALA A 591 -32.99 -31.38 12.64
C ALA A 591 -32.25 -30.49 11.62
N TYR A 592 -30.93 -30.33 11.75
CA TYR A 592 -30.11 -29.64 10.73
C TYR A 592 -30.04 -30.43 9.42
N ILE A 593 -29.85 -31.76 9.49
CA ILE A 593 -29.81 -32.65 8.33
C ILE A 593 -31.15 -32.67 7.60
N ASP A 594 -32.26 -32.77 8.33
CA ASP A 594 -33.60 -32.76 7.71
C ASP A 594 -33.84 -31.42 6.99
N PHE A 595 -33.50 -30.28 7.63
CA PHE A 595 -33.58 -28.98 6.96
C PHE A 595 -32.68 -28.90 5.72
N ALA A 596 -31.45 -29.39 5.81
CA ALA A 596 -30.52 -29.39 4.69
C ALA A 596 -31.07 -30.21 3.51
N ALA A 597 -31.56 -31.42 3.79
CA ALA A 597 -32.16 -32.31 2.80
C ALA A 597 -33.41 -31.71 2.14
N ASP A 598 -34.31 -31.12 2.94
CA ASP A 598 -35.54 -30.49 2.46
C ASP A 598 -35.27 -29.30 1.51
N ASN A 599 -34.10 -28.67 1.62
CA ASN A 599 -33.69 -27.53 0.82
C ASN A 599 -32.58 -27.87 -0.20
N GLY A 600 -32.19 -29.13 -0.35
CA GLY A 600 -31.12 -29.52 -1.28
C GLY A 600 -29.72 -28.98 -0.93
N ILE A 601 -29.47 -28.65 0.34
CA ILE A 601 -28.17 -28.19 0.85
C ILE A 601 -27.23 -29.38 1.00
N GLU A 602 -26.01 -29.26 0.46
CA GLU A 602 -25.07 -30.36 0.34
C GLU A 602 -24.48 -30.83 1.68
N TYR A 603 -24.24 -29.89 2.60
CA TYR A 603 -23.45 -30.16 3.80
C TYR A 603 -24.15 -29.72 5.10
N ILE A 604 -23.82 -30.43 6.17
CA ILE A 604 -23.75 -29.85 7.51
C ILE A 604 -22.30 -29.83 8.00
N ILE A 605 -21.98 -28.86 8.86
CA ILE A 605 -20.76 -28.88 9.67
C ILE A 605 -21.13 -29.29 11.08
N MET A 606 -20.29 -30.15 11.69
CA MET A 606 -20.26 -30.36 13.12
C MET A 606 -19.11 -29.52 13.69
N ASP A 607 -19.41 -28.29 14.13
CA ASP A 607 -18.40 -27.33 14.57
C ASP A 607 -17.85 -27.70 15.98
N GLU A 608 -17.09 -26.80 16.61
CA GLU A 608 -16.47 -27.06 17.91
C GLU A 608 -17.50 -27.56 18.96
N GLY A 609 -17.31 -28.80 19.41
CA GLY A 609 -18.13 -29.39 20.47
C GLY A 609 -18.37 -30.89 20.37
N TRP A 610 -18.16 -31.51 19.20
CA TRP A 610 -18.44 -32.94 18.99
C TRP A 610 -17.42 -33.88 19.66
N ALA A 611 -16.21 -33.39 19.95
CA ALA A 611 -15.09 -34.15 20.51
C ALA A 611 -14.83 -33.81 22.00
N GLU A 612 -14.41 -34.79 22.80
CA GLU A 612 -14.07 -34.60 24.21
C GLU A 612 -12.81 -33.75 24.38
N LYS A 613 -12.94 -32.57 25.01
CA LYS A 613 -11.81 -31.67 25.28
C LYS A 613 -10.95 -31.43 24.02
N LEU A 614 -11.58 -31.31 22.85
CA LEU A 614 -10.94 -31.09 21.54
C LEU A 614 -10.04 -32.24 21.05
N ASP A 615 -10.24 -33.46 21.57
CA ASP A 615 -9.50 -34.66 21.15
C ASP A 615 -10.25 -35.36 20.00
N PRO A 616 -9.82 -35.22 18.73
CA PRO A 616 -10.55 -35.77 17.61
C PRO A 616 -10.60 -37.31 17.59
N GLU A 617 -9.79 -38.01 18.42
CA GLU A 617 -9.89 -39.46 18.60
C GLU A 617 -10.98 -39.86 19.60
N LYS A 618 -11.62 -38.90 20.28
CA LYS A 618 -12.64 -39.15 21.32
C LYS A 618 -13.94 -38.38 21.04
N PRO A 619 -14.75 -38.84 20.07
CA PRO A 619 -16.09 -38.30 19.87
C PRO A 619 -16.95 -38.46 21.12
N ARG A 620 -17.77 -37.47 21.45
CA ARG A 620 -18.69 -37.54 22.60
C ARG A 620 -19.84 -38.50 22.31
N ALA A 621 -20.13 -39.39 23.26
CA ALA A 621 -21.20 -40.40 23.12
C ALA A 621 -22.58 -39.79 22.83
N GLU A 622 -22.94 -38.68 23.48
CA GLU A 622 -24.23 -37.99 23.30
C GLU A 622 -24.44 -37.39 21.90
N VAL A 623 -23.35 -37.16 21.17
CA VAL A 623 -23.39 -36.64 19.79
C VAL A 623 -23.62 -37.77 18.81
N ASN A 624 -23.08 -38.96 19.10
CA ASN A 624 -23.14 -40.13 18.21
C ASN A 624 -22.69 -39.78 16.78
N VAL A 625 -21.44 -39.31 16.62
CA VAL A 625 -20.92 -38.85 15.31
C VAL A 625 -21.13 -39.88 14.19
N PRO A 626 -20.83 -41.18 14.36
CA PRO A 626 -21.10 -42.17 13.31
C PRO A 626 -22.59 -42.26 12.94
N GLY A 627 -23.49 -42.16 13.93
CA GLY A 627 -24.93 -42.11 13.70
C GLY A 627 -25.38 -40.85 12.95
N VAL A 628 -24.84 -39.68 13.29
CA VAL A 628 -25.10 -38.43 12.56
C VAL A 628 -24.70 -38.56 11.09
N VAL A 629 -23.49 -39.07 10.84
CA VAL A 629 -22.97 -39.25 9.47
C VAL A 629 -23.80 -40.28 8.70
N ALA A 630 -24.21 -41.38 9.33
CA ALA A 630 -25.08 -42.36 8.71
C ALA A 630 -26.45 -41.77 8.33
N TYR A 631 -27.08 -41.03 9.23
CA TYR A 631 -28.36 -40.37 8.97
C TYR A 631 -28.25 -39.30 7.87
N ALA A 632 -27.19 -38.49 7.90
CA ALA A 632 -26.91 -37.52 6.84
C ALA A 632 -26.81 -38.19 5.48
N LYS A 633 -26.07 -39.31 5.39
CA LYS A 633 -25.93 -40.09 4.17
C LYS A 633 -27.26 -40.66 3.66
N GLU A 634 -28.13 -41.15 4.55
CA GLU A 634 -29.48 -41.60 4.17
C GLU A 634 -30.32 -40.47 3.55
N LYS A 635 -30.06 -39.23 3.96
CA LYS A 635 -30.73 -38.02 3.49
C LYS A 635 -30.02 -37.33 2.31
N GLY A 636 -28.91 -37.87 1.83
CA GLY A 636 -28.11 -37.27 0.76
C GLY A 636 -27.33 -36.01 1.17
N VAL A 637 -27.12 -35.81 2.47
CA VAL A 637 -26.35 -34.71 3.05
C VAL A 637 -24.99 -35.21 3.50
N ASP A 638 -23.94 -34.45 3.22
CA ASP A 638 -22.58 -34.77 3.60
C ASP A 638 -22.19 -34.06 4.91
N VAL A 639 -21.26 -34.66 5.67
CA VAL A 639 -20.81 -34.12 6.97
C VAL A 639 -19.35 -33.70 6.91
N ILE A 640 -19.07 -32.47 7.35
CA ILE A 640 -17.72 -31.95 7.58
C ILE A 640 -17.51 -31.79 9.10
N LEU A 641 -16.36 -32.27 9.60
CA LEU A 641 -16.03 -32.20 11.03
C LEU A 641 -15.10 -31.02 11.32
N TRP A 642 -15.36 -30.24 12.36
CA TRP A 642 -14.39 -29.25 12.83
C TRP A 642 -13.27 -29.91 13.65
N ALA A 643 -12.05 -29.39 13.59
CA ALA A 643 -10.95 -29.80 14.46
C ALA A 643 -9.99 -28.64 14.74
N ALA A 644 -9.51 -28.56 15.98
CA ALA A 644 -8.35 -27.72 16.30
C ALA A 644 -7.10 -28.24 15.57
N TRP A 645 -6.24 -27.35 15.08
CA TRP A 645 -5.05 -27.75 14.34
C TRP A 645 -3.96 -28.42 15.21
N ALA A 646 -3.86 -28.03 16.48
CA ALA A 646 -2.72 -28.40 17.31
C ALA A 646 -2.52 -29.92 17.46
N PRO A 647 -3.57 -30.75 17.71
CA PRO A 647 -3.46 -32.20 17.69
C PRO A 647 -3.07 -32.75 16.32
N LEU A 648 -3.56 -32.14 15.24
CA LEU A 648 -3.29 -32.57 13.87
C LEU A 648 -1.86 -32.27 13.42
N THR A 649 -1.06 -31.53 14.20
CA THR A 649 0.39 -31.37 13.93
C THR A 649 1.18 -32.67 14.14
N ASP A 650 0.66 -33.60 14.94
CA ASP A 650 1.14 -34.99 14.92
C ASP A 650 0.55 -35.67 13.68
N ARG A 651 1.41 -35.92 12.68
CA ARG A 651 0.99 -36.55 11.44
C ARG A 651 0.41 -37.95 11.66
N ALA A 652 0.96 -38.77 12.57
CA ALA A 652 0.43 -40.11 12.79
C ALA A 652 -0.99 -40.07 13.35
N LEU A 653 -1.27 -39.15 14.27
CA LEU A 653 -2.61 -38.90 14.77
C LEU A 653 -3.52 -38.37 13.65
N ARG A 654 -3.07 -37.36 12.89
CA ARG A 654 -3.81 -36.79 11.76
C ARG A 654 -4.27 -37.86 10.77
N LEU A 655 -3.37 -38.78 10.38
CA LEU A 655 -3.71 -39.88 9.48
C LEU A 655 -4.76 -40.82 10.07
N ARG A 656 -4.65 -41.22 11.35
CA ARG A 656 -5.68 -42.06 12.00
C ARG A 656 -7.04 -41.39 12.06
N VAL A 657 -7.08 -40.09 12.39
CA VAL A 657 -8.32 -39.30 12.42
C VAL A 657 -8.94 -39.19 11.04
N PHE A 658 -8.12 -38.98 10.00
CA PHE A 658 -8.59 -38.91 8.62
C PHE A 658 -9.10 -40.28 8.14
N ASP A 659 -8.41 -41.37 8.46
CA ASP A 659 -8.85 -42.73 8.14
C ASP A 659 -10.18 -43.07 8.83
N TRP A 660 -10.35 -42.67 10.10
CA TRP A 660 -11.62 -42.81 10.82
C TRP A 660 -12.75 -41.98 10.17
N CYS A 661 -12.46 -40.74 9.76
CA CYS A 661 -13.41 -39.87 9.04
C CYS A 661 -13.92 -40.52 7.75
N VAL A 662 -13.01 -41.11 6.96
CA VAL A 662 -13.36 -41.91 5.77
C VAL A 662 -14.21 -43.12 6.14
N ALA A 663 -13.82 -43.86 7.19
CA ALA A 663 -14.50 -45.09 7.60
C ALA A 663 -15.96 -44.86 8.02
N ILE A 664 -16.25 -43.74 8.69
CA ILE A 664 -17.63 -43.38 9.05
C ILE A 664 -18.41 -42.73 7.90
N GLY A 665 -17.73 -42.29 6.84
CA GLY A 665 -18.33 -41.70 5.65
C GLY A 665 -18.43 -40.18 5.64
N ALA A 666 -17.79 -39.49 6.59
CA ALA A 666 -17.69 -38.03 6.58
C ALA A 666 -16.77 -37.55 5.44
N LYS A 667 -16.91 -36.29 5.03
CA LYS A 667 -16.31 -35.77 3.78
C LYS A 667 -15.09 -34.90 3.96
N GLY A 668 -14.80 -34.44 5.17
CA GLY A 668 -13.67 -33.54 5.34
C GLY A 668 -13.63 -32.84 6.68
N PHE A 669 -12.77 -31.82 6.73
CA PHE A 669 -12.47 -31.09 7.94
C PHE A 669 -12.50 -29.57 7.76
N LYS A 670 -13.05 -28.88 8.76
CA LYS A 670 -12.79 -27.45 9.04
C LYS A 670 -11.71 -27.40 10.13
N ILE A 671 -10.50 -26.96 9.78
CA ILE A 671 -9.33 -26.97 10.68
C ILE A 671 -8.99 -25.55 11.11
N ASP A 672 -8.82 -25.35 12.42
CA ASP A 672 -8.92 -24.01 13.02
C ASP A 672 -7.80 -23.69 14.03
N PHE A 673 -7.65 -22.40 14.35
CA PHE A 673 -6.78 -21.80 15.37
C PHE A 673 -5.27 -21.89 15.10
N MET A 674 -4.86 -21.91 13.83
CA MET A 674 -3.43 -21.85 13.46
C MET A 674 -2.77 -20.56 13.98
N GLU A 675 -3.43 -19.43 13.75
CA GLU A 675 -3.05 -18.07 14.15
C GLU A 675 -1.57 -17.72 13.83
N ARG A 676 -0.99 -18.31 12.78
CA ARG A 676 0.42 -18.22 12.40
C ARG A 676 0.58 -18.28 10.89
N ASP A 677 1.63 -17.65 10.37
CA ASP A 677 2.06 -17.66 8.96
C ASP A 677 3.58 -17.87 8.84
N ASP A 678 4.21 -18.49 9.84
CA ASP A 678 5.62 -18.88 9.76
C ASP A 678 5.82 -20.16 8.93
N GLN A 679 7.08 -20.45 8.55
CA GLN A 679 7.45 -21.57 7.68
C GLN A 679 6.81 -22.90 8.10
N GLU A 680 6.73 -23.19 9.40
CA GLU A 680 6.16 -24.45 9.89
C GLU A 680 4.64 -24.53 9.70
N CYS A 681 3.94 -23.41 9.82
CA CYS A 681 2.49 -23.34 9.61
C CYS A 681 2.16 -23.59 8.13
N GLU A 682 2.86 -22.94 7.21
CA GLU A 682 2.65 -23.13 5.76
C GLU A 682 2.90 -24.58 5.33
N ARG A 683 3.95 -25.21 5.87
CA ARG A 683 4.21 -26.63 5.65
C ARG A 683 3.08 -27.51 6.20
N PHE A 684 2.53 -27.18 7.37
CA PHE A 684 1.37 -27.89 7.92
C PHE A 684 0.13 -27.78 7.00
N LEU A 685 -0.15 -26.60 6.44
CA LEU A 685 -1.27 -26.41 5.51
C LEU A 685 -1.11 -27.26 4.24
N GLU A 686 0.10 -27.30 3.67
CA GLU A 686 0.41 -28.11 2.49
C GLU A 686 0.28 -29.62 2.78
N GLU A 687 0.95 -30.11 3.84
CA GLU A 687 0.94 -31.53 4.20
C GLU A 687 -0.46 -32.02 4.56
N THR A 688 -1.24 -31.20 5.28
CA THR A 688 -2.60 -31.55 5.67
C THR A 688 -3.54 -31.64 4.47
N ALA A 689 -3.42 -30.70 3.51
CA ALA A 689 -4.19 -30.74 2.28
C ALA A 689 -3.84 -31.99 1.43
N ALA A 690 -2.56 -32.35 1.37
CA ALA A 690 -2.10 -33.55 0.67
C ALA A 690 -2.57 -34.85 1.33
N ASP A 691 -2.42 -34.96 2.66
CA ASP A 691 -2.86 -36.14 3.42
C ASP A 691 -4.39 -36.33 3.33
N ALA A 692 -5.16 -35.23 3.28
CA ALA A 692 -6.61 -35.23 3.06
C ALA A 692 -6.98 -35.60 1.62
N ALA A 693 -6.30 -35.04 0.61
CA ALA A 693 -6.54 -35.33 -0.81
C ALA A 693 -6.31 -36.82 -1.12
N ALA A 694 -5.26 -37.42 -0.55
CA ALA A 694 -4.97 -38.84 -0.66
C ALA A 694 -6.11 -39.76 -0.15
N ARG A 695 -7.00 -39.21 0.67
CA ARG A 695 -8.17 -39.88 1.26
C ARG A 695 -9.51 -39.40 0.72
N LYS A 696 -9.50 -38.54 -0.31
CA LYS A 696 -10.69 -37.88 -0.86
C LYS A 696 -11.48 -37.10 0.21
N LEU A 697 -10.75 -36.37 1.05
CA LEU A 697 -11.30 -35.47 2.06
C LEU A 697 -11.10 -34.00 1.67
N VAL A 698 -12.14 -33.19 1.84
CA VAL A 698 -12.09 -31.73 1.67
C VAL A 698 -11.54 -31.06 2.93
N VAL A 699 -10.93 -29.89 2.78
CA VAL A 699 -10.36 -29.11 3.88
C VAL A 699 -10.79 -27.65 3.78
N MET A 700 -11.09 -27.05 4.92
CA MET A 700 -11.31 -25.62 5.08
C MET A 700 -10.41 -25.13 6.20
N TYR A 701 -9.70 -24.03 6.01
CA TYR A 701 -8.79 -23.49 7.01
C TYR A 701 -9.36 -22.22 7.66
N HIS A 702 -9.51 -22.24 8.99
CA HIS A 702 -9.97 -21.12 9.84
C HIS A 702 -8.87 -20.65 10.79
N GLY A 703 -8.96 -19.42 11.29
CA GLY A 703 -7.90 -18.80 12.09
C GLY A 703 -6.56 -18.75 11.36
N ILE A 704 -6.56 -18.44 10.06
CA ILE A 704 -5.39 -18.42 9.17
C ILE A 704 -5.43 -17.20 8.25
N HIS A 705 -4.31 -16.89 7.60
CA HIS A 705 -4.22 -15.82 6.60
C HIS A 705 -5.00 -16.11 5.30
N LYS A 706 -5.02 -15.11 4.41
CA LYS A 706 -5.55 -15.18 3.04
C LYS A 706 -5.03 -16.41 2.23
N PRO A 707 -5.78 -16.91 1.25
CA PRO A 707 -5.26 -17.88 0.28
C PRO A 707 -4.09 -17.29 -0.51
N THR A 708 -3.08 -18.11 -0.75
CA THR A 708 -1.84 -17.76 -1.48
C THR A 708 -1.66 -18.66 -2.71
N GLY A 709 -2.74 -19.29 -3.17
CA GLY A 709 -2.73 -20.15 -4.36
C GLY A 709 -2.59 -21.64 -4.07
N LEU A 710 -2.39 -22.04 -2.82
CA LEU A 710 -2.35 -23.46 -2.42
C LEU A 710 -3.61 -24.23 -2.84
N GLN A 711 -4.76 -23.56 -2.92
CA GLN A 711 -6.02 -24.12 -3.43
C GLN A 711 -5.98 -24.52 -4.91
N ARG A 712 -5.02 -24.02 -5.70
CA ARG A 712 -4.79 -24.53 -7.06
C ARG A 712 -4.01 -25.85 -7.00
N THR A 713 -2.95 -25.86 -6.19
CA THR A 713 -2.11 -27.04 -5.97
C THR A 713 -2.92 -28.19 -5.37
N TYR A 714 -3.80 -27.88 -4.43
CA TYR A 714 -4.70 -28.79 -3.73
C TYR A 714 -6.15 -28.28 -3.78
N PRO A 715 -6.90 -28.62 -4.85
CA PRO A 715 -8.29 -28.17 -5.06
C PRO A 715 -9.28 -28.72 -4.05
N ASN A 716 -8.88 -29.67 -3.20
CA ASN A 716 -9.69 -30.12 -2.07
C ASN A 716 -9.71 -29.12 -0.91
N ILE A 717 -8.90 -28.06 -0.96
CA ILE A 717 -9.05 -26.90 -0.10
C ILE A 717 -10.20 -26.07 -0.65
N LEU A 718 -11.34 -26.08 0.04
CA LEU A 718 -12.54 -25.41 -0.43
C LEU A 718 -12.72 -24.01 0.14
N ASN A 719 -12.07 -23.68 1.25
CA ASN A 719 -12.17 -22.36 1.86
C ASN A 719 -10.98 -21.98 2.75
N TYR A 720 -10.82 -20.67 2.92
CA TYR A 720 -9.99 -20.03 3.95
C TYR A 720 -10.84 -18.98 4.66
N GLU A 721 -10.72 -18.83 5.97
CA GLU A 721 -11.30 -17.70 6.69
C GLU A 721 -10.45 -16.44 6.46
N GLY A 722 -9.58 -16.07 7.42
CA GLY A 722 -8.69 -14.92 7.32
C GLY A 722 -9.43 -13.64 6.95
N VAL A 723 -10.60 -13.45 7.54
CA VAL A 723 -11.55 -12.40 7.21
C VAL A 723 -12.26 -11.95 8.47
N TYR A 724 -12.53 -10.64 8.60
CA TYR A 724 -13.43 -10.13 9.64
C TYR A 724 -14.88 -10.45 9.27
N GLY A 725 -15.26 -11.73 9.42
CA GLY A 725 -16.53 -12.30 8.97
C GLY A 725 -17.72 -12.05 9.88
N LEU A 726 -18.87 -12.64 9.56
CA LEU A 726 -20.13 -12.38 10.25
C LEU A 726 -20.16 -12.88 11.72
N GLU A 727 -19.30 -13.83 12.07
CA GLU A 727 -19.08 -14.25 13.46
C GLU A 727 -18.66 -13.11 14.40
N GLN A 728 -17.98 -12.09 13.87
CA GLN A 728 -17.60 -10.88 14.63
C GLN A 728 -18.82 -10.02 15.01
N GLY A 729 -19.95 -10.22 14.32
CA GLY A 729 -21.25 -9.60 14.60
C GLY A 729 -21.82 -9.93 15.99
N HIS A 730 -21.30 -10.97 16.66
CA HIS A 730 -21.67 -11.25 18.05
C HIS A 730 -21.16 -10.17 19.03
N SER A 731 -20.04 -9.52 18.73
CA SER A 731 -19.39 -8.55 19.61
C SER A 731 -20.03 -7.14 19.50
N ILE A 732 -20.14 -6.42 20.63
CA ILE A 732 -20.76 -5.07 20.65
C ILE A 732 -20.05 -4.10 19.68
N GLY A 733 -18.72 -4.17 19.58
CA GLY A 733 -17.92 -3.34 18.69
C GLY A 733 -17.94 -3.80 17.22
N GLY A 734 -17.97 -5.12 16.96
CA GLY A 734 -17.95 -5.67 15.60
C GLY A 734 -19.25 -5.45 14.83
N ARG A 735 -20.39 -5.42 15.52
CA ARG A 735 -21.75 -5.28 14.97
C ARG A 735 -21.92 -4.27 13.84
N LYS A 736 -21.40 -3.05 13.98
CA LYS A 736 -21.53 -2.00 12.95
C LYS A 736 -20.37 -1.98 11.96
N VAL A 737 -19.20 -2.45 12.38
CA VAL A 737 -17.97 -2.42 11.58
C VAL A 737 -18.01 -3.46 10.47
N VAL A 738 -18.63 -4.62 10.72
CA VAL A 738 -18.79 -5.70 9.74
C VAL A 738 -19.38 -5.17 8.43
N ILE A 739 -20.50 -4.44 8.47
CA ILE A 739 -21.21 -3.97 7.26
C ILE A 739 -20.40 -3.00 6.40
N SER A 740 -19.69 -2.04 7.00
CA SER A 740 -18.76 -1.20 6.23
C SER A 740 -17.56 -1.98 5.71
N ASN A 741 -17.14 -3.02 6.43
CA ASN A 741 -16.01 -3.85 6.05
C ASN A 741 -16.34 -4.80 4.89
N ASP A 742 -17.58 -5.26 4.76
CA ASP A 742 -18.03 -6.16 3.68
C ASP A 742 -17.68 -5.60 2.29
N VAL A 743 -17.87 -4.29 2.09
CA VAL A 743 -17.46 -3.58 0.87
C VAL A 743 -15.95 -3.64 0.65
N ASN A 744 -15.16 -3.47 1.71
CA ASN A 744 -13.69 -3.44 1.62
C ASN A 744 -13.12 -4.82 1.28
N LEU A 745 -13.74 -5.89 1.78
CA LEU A 745 -13.28 -7.26 1.54
C LEU A 745 -13.27 -7.60 0.05
N VAL A 746 -14.24 -7.09 -0.73
CA VAL A 746 -14.33 -7.27 -2.18
C VAL A 746 -13.05 -6.82 -2.90
N TYR A 747 -12.46 -5.71 -2.45
CA TYR A 747 -11.33 -5.07 -3.10
C TYR A 747 -9.99 -5.30 -2.40
N THR A 748 -9.98 -6.12 -1.35
CA THR A 748 -8.77 -6.48 -0.60
C THR A 748 -8.68 -8.00 -0.44
N ARG A 749 -9.26 -8.57 0.62
CA ARG A 749 -9.21 -10.00 0.96
C ARG A 749 -9.64 -10.92 -0.19
N MET A 750 -10.70 -10.57 -0.91
CA MET A 750 -11.23 -11.35 -2.03
C MET A 750 -10.35 -11.34 -3.28
N VAL A 751 -9.47 -10.35 -3.42
CA VAL A 751 -8.50 -10.31 -4.54
C VAL A 751 -7.48 -11.45 -4.41
N ALA A 752 -7.21 -11.92 -3.18
CA ALA A 752 -6.34 -13.07 -2.95
C ALA A 752 -7.02 -14.42 -3.30
N GLY A 753 -8.35 -14.48 -3.21
CA GLY A 753 -9.15 -15.68 -3.49
C GLY A 753 -10.34 -15.81 -2.54
N PHE A 754 -11.03 -16.95 -2.62
CA PHE A 754 -12.25 -17.23 -1.87
C PHE A 754 -12.08 -17.06 -0.35
N MET A 755 -13.20 -16.79 0.33
CA MET A 755 -13.23 -16.62 1.77
C MET A 755 -14.50 -17.20 2.40
N ASP A 756 -14.33 -17.82 3.55
CA ASP A 756 -15.45 -18.29 4.37
C ASP A 756 -15.97 -17.16 5.27
N TYR A 757 -16.77 -16.27 4.69
CA TYR A 757 -17.32 -15.11 5.41
C TYR A 757 -18.44 -15.47 6.39
N THR A 758 -19.18 -16.53 6.09
CA THR A 758 -20.37 -17.03 6.80
C THR A 758 -21.63 -16.13 6.77
N PRO A 759 -22.20 -15.79 5.59
CA PRO A 759 -23.37 -14.92 5.45
C PRO A 759 -24.70 -15.65 5.72
N GLY A 760 -25.80 -14.91 5.57
CA GLY A 760 -27.14 -15.49 5.51
C GLY A 760 -27.96 -15.31 6.78
N ALA A 761 -27.68 -14.27 7.57
CA ALA A 761 -28.46 -13.95 8.76
C ALA A 761 -29.85 -13.44 8.37
N MET A 762 -30.91 -14.04 8.93
CA MET A 762 -32.30 -13.65 8.65
C MET A 762 -32.80 -12.57 9.60
N ARG A 763 -32.13 -12.36 10.71
CA ARG A 763 -32.45 -11.27 11.65
C ARG A 763 -31.52 -10.10 11.44
N ASN A 764 -32.10 -8.99 10.98
CA ASN A 764 -31.38 -7.86 10.43
C ASN A 764 -31.73 -6.59 11.22
N ARG A 765 -30.74 -5.73 11.45
CA ARG A 765 -30.90 -4.51 12.26
C ARG A 765 -30.38 -3.28 11.53
N ALA A 766 -31.20 -2.25 11.54
CA ALA A 766 -30.83 -0.91 11.09
C ALA A 766 -29.69 -0.34 11.94
N PHE A 767 -28.97 0.66 11.40
CA PHE A 767 -27.83 1.29 12.08
C PHE A 767 -28.15 1.79 13.49
N ASP A 768 -29.32 2.42 13.67
CA ASP A 768 -29.73 3.03 14.95
C ASP A 768 -30.44 2.06 15.90
N ALA A 769 -30.60 0.80 15.50
CA ALA A 769 -31.17 -0.20 16.38
C ALA A 769 -30.30 -0.40 17.64
N PRO A 770 -30.90 -0.55 18.82
CA PRO A 770 -30.14 -0.77 20.05
C PRO A 770 -29.28 -2.03 19.91
N PRO A 771 -28.07 -2.03 20.50
CA PRO A 771 -27.21 -3.21 20.46
C PRO A 771 -27.94 -4.39 21.11
N PHE A 772 -27.73 -5.60 20.59
CA PHE A 772 -28.28 -6.82 21.21
C PHE A 772 -27.94 -6.86 22.70
N ALA A 773 -28.97 -6.98 23.54
CA ALA A 773 -28.80 -7.12 24.98
C ALA A 773 -28.00 -8.40 25.27
N LYS A 774 -27.03 -8.31 26.19
CA LYS A 774 -26.16 -9.44 26.54
C LYS A 774 -27.02 -10.65 26.92
N GLY A 775 -26.88 -11.74 26.17
CA GLY A 775 -27.61 -13.00 26.39
C GLY A 775 -29.00 -13.10 25.75
N LYS A 776 -29.57 -12.03 25.15
CA LYS A 776 -30.91 -12.06 24.52
C LYS A 776 -30.87 -12.35 23.01
N ASP A 777 -30.18 -13.43 22.65
CA ASP A 777 -30.02 -13.95 21.29
C ASP A 777 -28.81 -13.42 20.50
N PRO A 778 -27.75 -14.24 20.29
CA PRO A 778 -26.54 -13.81 19.60
C PRO A 778 -26.72 -13.69 18.08
N SER A 779 -27.76 -14.29 17.51
CA SER A 779 -27.81 -14.61 16.07
C SER A 779 -28.59 -13.56 15.26
N ALA A 780 -28.12 -12.33 15.26
CA ALA A 780 -28.63 -11.26 14.40
C ALA A 780 -27.48 -10.37 13.91
N CYS A 781 -27.62 -9.79 12.72
CA CYS A 781 -26.63 -8.92 12.12
C CYS A 781 -27.18 -7.49 11.94
N TYR A 782 -26.29 -6.52 11.86
CA TYR A 782 -26.66 -5.20 11.34
C TYR A 782 -26.73 -5.24 9.80
N GLY A 783 -27.23 -4.18 9.17
CA GLY A 783 -27.48 -4.14 7.72
C GLY A 783 -28.82 -4.78 7.40
N THR A 784 -29.18 -4.84 6.11
CA THR A 784 -30.51 -5.27 5.67
C THR A 784 -30.58 -6.74 5.24
N ARG A 785 -31.80 -7.27 5.10
CA ARG A 785 -32.04 -8.58 4.49
C ARG A 785 -31.45 -8.67 3.08
N ALA A 786 -31.68 -7.66 2.26
CA ALA A 786 -31.18 -7.64 0.88
C ALA A 786 -29.64 -7.59 0.84
N HIS A 787 -28.98 -6.95 1.82
CA HIS A 787 -27.53 -7.03 1.99
C HIS A 787 -27.07 -8.49 2.16
N GLN A 788 -27.69 -9.23 3.09
CA GLN A 788 -27.31 -10.62 3.35
C GLN A 788 -27.51 -11.52 2.13
N LEU A 789 -28.60 -11.34 1.37
CA LEU A 789 -28.83 -12.06 0.12
C LEU A 789 -27.79 -11.71 -0.95
N ALA A 790 -27.40 -10.44 -1.04
CA ALA A 790 -26.43 -9.97 -2.02
C ALA A 790 -25.02 -10.53 -1.77
N LEU A 791 -24.69 -10.96 -0.55
CA LEU A 791 -23.38 -11.54 -0.22
C LEU A 791 -23.13 -12.89 -0.93
N PHE A 792 -24.17 -13.68 -1.22
CA PHE A 792 -24.03 -15.00 -1.84
C PHE A 792 -23.44 -14.95 -3.28
N PRO A 793 -23.97 -14.13 -4.20
CA PRO A 793 -23.33 -13.94 -5.51
C PRO A 793 -22.10 -13.02 -5.47
N LEU A 794 -21.89 -12.26 -4.40
CA LEU A 794 -20.82 -11.27 -4.30
C LEU A 794 -19.51 -11.86 -3.77
N PHE A 795 -19.56 -12.61 -2.67
CA PHE A 795 -18.39 -13.30 -2.10
C PHE A 795 -18.18 -14.67 -2.75
N GLU A 796 -16.91 -15.08 -2.88
CA GLU A 796 -16.57 -16.40 -3.43
C GLU A 796 -16.30 -17.32 -2.28
N ALA A 797 -17.07 -18.41 -2.22
CA ALA A 797 -16.82 -19.51 -1.32
C ALA A 797 -17.28 -20.79 -2.02
N PRO A 798 -16.37 -21.66 -2.49
CA PRO A 798 -16.74 -22.96 -3.02
C PRO A 798 -17.65 -23.77 -2.09
N VAL A 799 -17.48 -23.58 -0.78
CA VAL A 799 -18.43 -24.03 0.24
C VAL A 799 -18.97 -22.82 0.98
N GLN A 800 -20.24 -22.46 0.78
CA GLN A 800 -20.83 -21.23 1.35
C GLN A 800 -21.75 -21.58 2.52
N MET A 801 -21.51 -20.97 3.69
CA MET A 801 -22.40 -21.17 4.85
C MET A 801 -23.75 -20.48 4.66
N LEU A 802 -24.78 -21.13 5.19
CA LEU A 802 -25.99 -20.53 5.73
C LEU A 802 -25.81 -20.42 7.24
N CYS A 803 -25.54 -19.21 7.73
CA CYS A 803 -25.14 -19.02 9.13
C CYS A 803 -26.26 -19.11 10.16
N ASP A 804 -27.54 -18.94 9.79
CA ASP A 804 -28.67 -18.84 10.72
C ASP A 804 -29.32 -20.20 10.98
N SER A 805 -30.26 -20.26 11.93
CA SER A 805 -30.88 -21.53 12.32
C SER A 805 -32.00 -21.95 11.37
N PRO A 806 -32.28 -23.26 11.23
CA PRO A 806 -33.43 -23.77 10.47
C PRO A 806 -34.75 -23.07 10.84
N THR A 807 -34.93 -22.75 12.13
CA THR A 807 -36.11 -22.02 12.61
C THR A 807 -36.21 -20.63 11.98
N GLN A 808 -35.10 -19.88 11.92
CA GLN A 808 -35.11 -18.54 11.32
C GLN A 808 -35.31 -18.62 9.81
N TYR A 809 -34.67 -19.57 9.14
CA TYR A 809 -34.83 -19.76 7.69
C TYR A 809 -36.27 -20.08 7.28
N ARG A 810 -37.01 -20.88 8.06
CA ARG A 810 -38.43 -21.16 7.80
C ARG A 810 -39.33 -19.93 7.86
N THR A 811 -38.89 -18.82 8.48
CA THR A 811 -39.66 -17.56 8.50
C THR A 811 -39.59 -16.78 7.19
N ALA A 812 -38.61 -17.08 6.33
CA ALA A 812 -38.37 -16.38 5.06
C ALA A 812 -38.04 -17.36 3.93
N PRO A 813 -38.96 -18.28 3.56
CA PRO A 813 -38.66 -19.37 2.63
C PRO A 813 -38.23 -18.91 1.24
N GLU A 814 -38.72 -17.76 0.76
CA GLU A 814 -38.28 -17.22 -0.54
C GLU A 814 -36.85 -16.67 -0.52
N CYS A 815 -36.39 -16.11 0.60
CA CYS A 815 -35.00 -15.72 0.80
C CYS A 815 -34.10 -16.96 0.81
N VAL A 816 -34.52 -18.01 1.52
CA VAL A 816 -33.79 -19.29 1.57
C VAL A 816 -33.69 -19.89 0.18
N LYS A 817 -34.80 -19.95 -0.55
CA LYS A 817 -34.81 -20.45 -1.93
C LYS A 817 -33.83 -19.68 -2.81
N PHE A 818 -33.80 -18.35 -2.73
CA PHE A 818 -32.83 -17.56 -3.48
C PHE A 818 -31.39 -17.92 -3.12
N MET A 819 -31.04 -17.96 -1.82
CA MET A 819 -29.69 -18.31 -1.36
C MET A 819 -29.26 -19.71 -1.80
N VAL A 820 -30.20 -20.67 -1.76
CA VAL A 820 -29.98 -22.06 -2.19
C VAL A 820 -29.76 -22.17 -3.70
N ASP A 821 -30.50 -21.39 -4.49
CA ASP A 821 -30.36 -21.41 -5.95
C ASP A 821 -29.06 -20.74 -6.44
N VAL A 822 -28.39 -19.91 -5.62
CA VAL A 822 -27.12 -19.25 -5.99
C VAL A 822 -25.98 -20.28 -6.09
N PRO A 823 -25.31 -20.40 -7.25
CA PRO A 823 -24.13 -21.27 -7.39
C PRO A 823 -22.96 -20.83 -6.52
N THR A 824 -22.11 -21.78 -6.10
CA THR A 824 -20.86 -21.49 -5.37
C THR A 824 -19.60 -21.52 -6.24
N VAL A 825 -19.73 -22.02 -7.47
CA VAL A 825 -18.69 -22.04 -8.49
C VAL A 825 -19.23 -21.53 -9.82
N TRP A 826 -18.40 -20.81 -10.56
CA TRP A 826 -18.86 -19.91 -11.60
C TRP A 826 -18.11 -20.11 -12.91
N ASP A 827 -18.80 -19.87 -14.02
CA ASP A 827 -18.19 -19.92 -15.34
C ASP A 827 -17.52 -18.58 -15.70
N GLU A 828 -18.05 -17.49 -15.15
CA GLU A 828 -17.58 -16.12 -15.41
C GLU A 828 -17.88 -15.21 -14.22
N THR A 829 -17.00 -14.22 -14.01
CA THR A 829 -17.13 -13.20 -12.96
C THR A 829 -16.76 -11.84 -13.51
N VAL A 830 -17.60 -10.85 -13.23
CA VAL A 830 -17.45 -9.46 -13.68
C VAL A 830 -17.63 -8.52 -12.49
N GLY A 831 -16.60 -7.70 -12.22
CA GLY A 831 -16.75 -6.55 -11.32
C GLY A 831 -17.44 -5.40 -12.06
N VAL A 832 -18.73 -5.20 -11.78
CA VAL A 832 -19.59 -4.29 -12.55
C VAL A 832 -19.34 -2.84 -12.19
N ALA A 833 -19.34 -2.53 -10.89
CA ALA A 833 -19.15 -1.18 -10.36
C ALA A 833 -18.70 -1.22 -8.90
N GLY A 834 -18.18 -0.11 -8.41
CA GLY A 834 -17.97 0.10 -6.99
C GLY A 834 -16.75 0.95 -6.64
N GLY A 835 -16.58 1.15 -5.35
CA GLY A 835 -15.50 1.95 -4.78
C GLY A 835 -15.18 1.49 -3.37
N ILE A 836 -13.88 1.42 -3.07
CA ILE A 836 -13.36 1.07 -1.74
C ILE A 836 -14.02 1.94 -0.68
N GLY A 837 -14.50 1.33 0.41
CA GLY A 837 -15.19 1.99 1.51
C GLY A 837 -16.61 2.47 1.22
N ARG A 838 -17.14 2.28 -0.01
CA ARG A 838 -18.40 2.90 -0.45
C ARG A 838 -19.49 1.90 -0.85
N PHE A 839 -19.25 1.13 -1.91
CA PHE A 839 -20.20 0.12 -2.42
C PHE A 839 -19.49 -0.86 -3.36
N ALA A 840 -20.09 -2.02 -3.59
CA ALA A 840 -19.61 -3.01 -4.53
C ALA A 840 -20.76 -3.64 -5.32
N VAL A 841 -20.51 -3.92 -6.60
CA VAL A 841 -21.44 -4.63 -7.50
C VAL A 841 -20.67 -5.68 -8.29
N VAL A 842 -21.06 -6.94 -8.12
CA VAL A 842 -20.43 -8.10 -8.78
C VAL A 842 -21.50 -8.92 -9.47
N ALA A 843 -21.24 -9.31 -10.72
CA ALA A 843 -22.08 -10.22 -11.48
C ALA A 843 -21.30 -11.51 -11.81
N ARG A 844 -21.95 -12.66 -11.73
CA ARG A 844 -21.35 -13.97 -12.02
C ARG A 844 -22.29 -14.82 -12.84
N ARG A 845 -21.74 -15.63 -13.75
CA ARG A 845 -22.51 -16.49 -14.65
C ARG A 845 -22.33 -17.95 -14.30
N LYS A 846 -23.43 -18.71 -14.35
CA LYS A 846 -23.42 -20.17 -14.33
C LYS A 846 -24.37 -20.70 -15.39
N GLY A 847 -23.85 -21.47 -16.34
CA GLY A 847 -24.59 -21.83 -17.54
C GLY A 847 -25.02 -20.58 -18.30
N THR A 848 -26.33 -20.42 -18.48
CA THR A 848 -26.95 -19.26 -19.13
C THR A 848 -27.30 -18.13 -18.18
N ASP A 849 -27.34 -18.40 -16.88
CA ASP A 849 -27.93 -17.51 -15.89
C ASP A 849 -26.87 -16.62 -15.27
N TRP A 850 -27.22 -15.34 -15.08
CA TRP A 850 -26.39 -14.41 -14.33
C TRP A 850 -26.97 -14.18 -12.94
N TRP A 851 -26.08 -13.95 -11.99
CA TRP A 851 -26.39 -13.64 -10.61
C TRP A 851 -25.64 -12.39 -10.23
N LEU A 852 -26.29 -11.48 -9.50
CA LEU A 852 -25.71 -10.19 -9.14
C LEU A 852 -25.94 -9.91 -7.67
N GLY A 853 -24.88 -9.43 -7.01
CA GLY A 853 -24.94 -8.85 -5.68
C GLY A 853 -24.45 -7.42 -5.71
N ALA A 854 -25.18 -6.52 -5.07
CA ALA A 854 -24.77 -5.16 -4.78
C ALA A 854 -24.94 -4.86 -3.30
N ILE A 855 -23.94 -4.23 -2.68
CA ILE A 855 -23.96 -3.81 -1.28
C ILE A 855 -23.42 -2.38 -1.14
N THR A 856 -23.87 -1.65 -0.13
CA THR A 856 -23.34 -0.33 0.25
C THR A 856 -22.89 -0.31 1.70
N ASN A 857 -22.04 0.66 2.03
CA ASN A 857 -21.70 1.01 3.40
C ASN A 857 -22.90 1.66 4.12
N TRP A 858 -22.68 2.29 5.28
CA TRP A 858 -23.75 2.98 6.01
C TRP A 858 -24.33 4.24 5.35
N GLU A 859 -23.90 4.60 4.13
CA GLU A 859 -24.52 5.67 3.35
C GLU A 859 -25.58 5.09 2.41
N LYS A 860 -26.80 5.66 2.47
CA LYS A 860 -27.83 5.42 1.45
C LYS A 860 -27.27 5.75 0.07
N ARG A 861 -27.58 4.92 -0.93
CA ARG A 861 -27.03 5.10 -2.27
C ARG A 861 -28.02 4.73 -3.36
N ASP A 862 -28.28 5.67 -4.26
CA ASP A 862 -28.94 5.37 -5.53
C ASP A 862 -27.85 5.13 -6.60
N ILE A 863 -27.91 3.97 -7.26
CA ILE A 863 -26.93 3.57 -8.28
C ILE A 863 -27.64 3.15 -9.56
N GLU A 864 -26.95 3.34 -10.69
CA GLU A 864 -27.33 2.74 -11.96
C GLU A 864 -26.37 1.59 -12.27
N ILE A 865 -26.91 0.37 -12.34
CA ILE A 865 -26.14 -0.84 -12.64
C ILE A 865 -26.13 -1.05 -14.15
N PRO A 866 -24.98 -0.93 -14.84
CA PRO A 866 -24.89 -1.28 -16.26
C PRO A 866 -25.00 -2.80 -16.44
N THR A 867 -25.77 -3.23 -17.45
CA THR A 867 -26.05 -4.65 -17.70
C THR A 867 -25.37 -5.23 -18.95
N ALA A 868 -24.32 -4.58 -19.45
CA ALA A 868 -23.59 -5.03 -20.64
C ALA A 868 -23.03 -6.46 -20.54
N PHE A 869 -22.78 -6.95 -19.31
CA PHE A 869 -22.36 -8.32 -19.06
C PHE A 869 -23.40 -9.38 -19.48
N LEU A 870 -24.68 -9.00 -19.61
CA LEU A 870 -25.73 -9.90 -20.09
C LEU A 870 -25.58 -10.24 -21.58
N GLY A 871 -24.76 -9.50 -22.34
CA GLY A 871 -24.53 -9.74 -23.76
C GLY A 871 -25.65 -9.15 -24.62
N SER A 872 -26.63 -9.94 -25.04
CA SER A 872 -27.68 -9.47 -25.97
C SER A 872 -29.06 -10.02 -25.61
N GLY A 873 -30.11 -9.41 -26.17
CA GLY A 873 -31.49 -9.84 -26.00
C GLY A 873 -32.17 -9.28 -24.75
N GLU A 874 -33.32 -9.86 -24.43
CA GLU A 874 -34.12 -9.52 -23.25
C GLU A 874 -33.93 -10.57 -22.16
N TRP A 875 -33.91 -10.12 -20.91
CA TRP A 875 -33.61 -10.91 -19.74
C TRP A 875 -34.70 -10.72 -18.69
N LYS A 876 -35.22 -11.82 -18.15
CA LYS A 876 -36.06 -11.79 -16.95
C LYS A 876 -35.17 -11.62 -15.73
N VAL A 877 -35.58 -10.74 -14.83
CA VAL A 877 -34.89 -10.43 -13.59
C VAL A 877 -35.81 -10.78 -12.43
N GLU A 878 -35.33 -11.64 -11.53
CA GLU A 878 -35.89 -11.82 -10.19
C GLU A 878 -34.96 -11.10 -9.21
N SER A 879 -35.45 -10.09 -8.51
CA SER A 879 -34.65 -9.28 -7.58
C SER A 879 -35.20 -9.30 -6.16
N PHE A 880 -34.28 -9.16 -5.20
CA PHE A 880 -34.53 -8.87 -3.79
C PHE A 880 -33.86 -7.53 -3.46
N GLU A 881 -34.67 -6.55 -3.10
CA GLU A 881 -34.28 -5.15 -2.97
C GLU A 881 -34.60 -4.63 -1.56
N ASP A 882 -33.85 -3.64 -1.09
CA ASP A 882 -34.26 -2.91 0.11
C ASP A 882 -35.64 -2.25 -0.11
N ALA A 883 -36.53 -2.38 0.87
CA ALA A 883 -37.79 -1.66 0.93
C ALA A 883 -37.56 -0.19 1.30
N SER A 884 -38.57 0.65 1.07
CA SER A 884 -38.48 2.09 1.36
C SER A 884 -38.22 2.42 2.84
N ASP A 885 -38.48 1.47 3.75
CA ASP A 885 -38.29 1.59 5.20
C ASP A 885 -37.22 0.64 5.77
N SER A 886 -36.40 -0.02 4.93
CA SER A 886 -35.34 -0.93 5.39
C SER A 886 -34.23 -0.23 6.19
N ASP A 887 -34.15 1.09 6.13
CA ASP A 887 -33.28 1.91 6.98
C ASP A 887 -33.71 1.91 8.46
N LYS A 888 -34.94 1.49 8.75
CA LYS A 888 -35.50 1.34 10.11
C LYS A 888 -35.90 -0.10 10.40
N ASN A 889 -36.52 -0.76 9.43
CA ASN A 889 -37.01 -2.14 9.48
C ASN A 889 -36.15 -3.01 8.57
N ALA A 890 -34.92 -3.28 8.99
CA ALA A 890 -33.89 -3.89 8.16
C ALA A 890 -34.20 -5.32 7.66
N GLU A 891 -35.20 -6.00 8.23
CA GLU A 891 -35.69 -7.29 7.72
C GLU A 891 -36.65 -7.13 6.54
N ASN A 892 -37.24 -5.95 6.34
CA ASN A 892 -38.11 -5.68 5.20
C ASN A 892 -37.30 -5.64 3.90
N TYR A 893 -37.85 -6.24 2.86
CA TYR A 893 -37.34 -6.23 1.49
C TYR A 893 -38.52 -6.26 0.51
N ILE A 894 -38.23 -6.00 -0.77
CA ILE A 894 -39.18 -6.15 -1.86
C ILE A 894 -38.63 -7.22 -2.80
N LYS A 895 -39.44 -8.22 -3.13
CA LYS A 895 -39.18 -9.13 -4.25
C LYS A 895 -39.86 -8.58 -5.50
N ARG A 896 -39.13 -8.51 -6.62
CA ARG A 896 -39.70 -8.06 -7.90
C ARG A 896 -39.32 -9.00 -9.03
N GLU A 897 -40.21 -9.08 -10.02
CA GLU A 897 -39.95 -9.68 -11.31
C GLU A 897 -40.17 -8.63 -12.41
N PHE A 898 -39.23 -8.51 -13.33
CA PHE A 898 -39.31 -7.59 -14.47
C PHE A 898 -38.38 -8.02 -15.60
N SER A 899 -38.48 -7.37 -16.77
CA SER A 899 -37.55 -7.57 -17.88
C SER A 899 -36.57 -6.42 -18.01
N VAL A 900 -35.36 -6.71 -18.48
CA VAL A 900 -34.35 -5.72 -18.89
C VAL A 900 -33.74 -6.16 -20.22
N LYS A 901 -33.47 -5.22 -21.13
CA LYS A 901 -32.64 -5.53 -22.30
C LYS A 901 -31.17 -5.40 -21.94
N ALA A 902 -30.33 -6.25 -22.53
CA ALA A 902 -28.89 -6.08 -22.39
C ALA A 902 -28.46 -4.64 -22.76
N ASP A 903 -27.47 -4.11 -22.06
CA ASP A 903 -26.99 -2.72 -22.11
C ASP A 903 -27.93 -1.65 -21.51
N GLU A 904 -29.16 -1.98 -21.12
CA GLU A 904 -29.96 -1.08 -20.30
C GLU A 904 -29.37 -0.99 -18.87
N LYS A 905 -29.69 0.10 -18.17
CA LYS A 905 -29.25 0.30 -16.79
C LYS A 905 -30.40 0.04 -15.84
N ILE A 906 -30.12 -0.71 -14.77
CA ILE A 906 -31.09 -0.93 -13.69
C ILE A 906 -30.84 0.12 -12.60
N LYS A 907 -31.88 0.86 -12.23
CA LYS A 907 -31.83 1.81 -11.12
C LYS A 907 -32.12 1.07 -9.82
N VAL A 908 -31.20 1.20 -8.86
CA VAL A 908 -31.29 0.52 -7.57
C VAL A 908 -31.09 1.54 -6.45
N SER A 909 -31.96 1.52 -5.44
CA SER A 909 -31.80 2.28 -4.21
C SER A 909 -31.35 1.33 -3.11
N LEU A 910 -30.19 1.59 -2.52
CA LEU A 910 -29.62 0.82 -1.42
C LEU A 910 -29.81 1.60 -0.13
N ALA A 911 -30.46 0.99 0.86
CA ALA A 911 -30.57 1.57 2.20
C ALA A 911 -29.18 1.66 2.88
N PRO A 912 -29.02 2.43 3.97
CA PRO A 912 -27.82 2.39 4.80
C PRO A 912 -27.47 0.96 5.24
N GLY A 913 -26.30 0.46 4.88
CA GLY A 913 -25.90 -0.93 5.13
C GLY A 913 -26.74 -1.95 4.35
N GLY A 914 -27.33 -1.51 3.25
CA GLY A 914 -28.29 -2.24 2.45
C GLY A 914 -27.68 -2.98 1.26
N GLY A 915 -28.55 -3.55 0.43
CA GLY A 915 -28.14 -4.38 -0.70
C GLY A 915 -29.23 -4.61 -1.75
N PHE A 916 -28.81 -5.28 -2.82
CA PHE A 916 -29.65 -5.73 -3.92
C PHE A 916 -29.07 -7.05 -4.45
N ALA A 917 -29.90 -8.08 -4.52
CA ALA A 917 -29.55 -9.38 -5.06
C ALA A 917 -30.47 -9.72 -6.23
N ALA A 918 -29.94 -10.27 -7.32
CA ALA A 918 -30.76 -10.61 -8.48
C ALA A 918 -30.26 -11.83 -9.25
N ARG A 919 -31.21 -12.55 -9.85
CA ARG A 919 -30.99 -13.57 -10.88
C ARG A 919 -31.51 -13.07 -12.22
N PHE A 920 -30.75 -13.29 -13.27
CA PHE A 920 -31.09 -12.96 -14.65
C PHE A 920 -31.15 -14.24 -15.48
N THR A 921 -32.27 -14.44 -16.16
CA THR A 921 -32.47 -15.56 -17.08
C THR A 921 -32.79 -15.04 -18.48
N PRO A 922 -32.17 -15.58 -19.54
CA PRO A 922 -32.44 -15.11 -20.89
C PRO A 922 -33.89 -15.45 -21.28
N VAL A 923 -34.58 -14.50 -21.91
CA VAL A 923 -35.86 -14.81 -22.57
C VAL A 923 -35.53 -15.53 -23.88
N ALA A 924 -35.98 -16.78 -24.01
CA ALA A 924 -35.82 -17.53 -25.25
C ALA A 924 -36.42 -16.73 -26.41
N ARG A 925 -35.69 -16.61 -27.52
CA ARG A 925 -36.28 -16.08 -28.76
C ARG A 925 -37.24 -17.15 -29.29
N GLU A 926 -38.52 -16.84 -29.36
CA GLU A 926 -39.50 -17.63 -30.10
C GLU A 926 -39.15 -17.72 -31.59
#